data_AF-A0A2E3XJ11-F1
#
_entry.id   AF-A0A2E3XJ11-F1
#
_cell.length_a   1.000
_cell.length_b   1.000
_cell.length_c   1.000
_cell.angle_alpha   90.00
_cell.angle_beta   90.00
_cell.angle_gamma   90.00
#
_symmetry.space_group_name_H-M   'P 1'
#
loop_
_entity.id
_entity.type
_entity.pdbx_description
1 polymer ?
#
loop_
_entity_poly.entity_id
_entity_poly.type
_entity_poly.pdbx_seq_one_letter_code
_entity_poly.pdbx_strand_id
1 'polypeptide(L)'
;MGDVRGRFAILLCMTLMATVMSPISQVAGQQSNCCNSEDFDLFLLGEADIGTLTPFDSDLDEVESVLVTQVFQPIEVGKWGVVWGSEGSHPDSTWEFTIPYEVQGAVGVNINATLEVRIGGSFYQGSSEGLNPYITGEGDLQIPVGVESGDVNDGDLVEITLNVQLLGFNQPGDNAGVNFLWGSEDKKSSISVRMPLVDIQMRDASVSGTLVYFPILLSSGFDDRMWSASMGGITVQNSEVNEKPVATLVENGVEVTFVWNIPEGTEGGTYRVDFHLEPQDGLRIEANMTHTITVGDDGGGGGTWYPANEPLRTGGTDLSVKISAEWKGDSTERDVTLEFEGAMSQWMRWGLDNIGNSSLESSSWWRNLKSYSSSIPQSDYNNGMVDDSELLALTGYLTGSTSDMRSFLSNGMFIEAESILGVDPIDLGPTEVNIDMGGTRGFSSDSISISISTSYLVSEGQRQLLVEDFVRPSLEEYWTAIGISVELKGSMLQDVGVVSSEGIEYSHRRWIVQETISINEGELDLDLDFRVEFTPTGNPMFSVLVGSGIMVLALCAAIGMGLNATRRRSRFPTMVTVATMGLMSFAIYFLGLPMQMVLGLVLFSILLVFPISLLSPKIERSEANGKGGGRVNCPSCGSSITVDSDVRPLRLTCFECDSVIRIE
;
A
#
# COMPACT_ATOMS: atom_id res chain seq x y z
N MET A 1 -26.92 -62.81 58.55
CA MET A 1 -26.61 -62.38 57.17
C MET A 1 -27.54 -61.28 56.63
N GLY A 2 -28.63 -60.88 57.31
CA GLY A 2 -29.49 -59.76 56.86
C GLY A 2 -29.00 -58.37 57.28
N ASP A 3 -28.29 -58.24 58.40
CA ASP A 3 -27.98 -56.95 59.01
C ASP A 3 -26.76 -56.22 58.39
N VAL A 4 -25.91 -56.94 57.66
CA VAL A 4 -24.74 -56.37 56.96
C VAL A 4 -25.13 -55.78 55.60
N ARG A 5 -26.16 -56.35 54.95
CA ARG A 5 -26.66 -55.86 53.64
C ARG A 5 -27.45 -54.55 53.76
N GLY A 6 -28.21 -54.37 54.84
CA GLY A 6 -28.94 -53.12 55.09
C GLY A 6 -28.01 -51.93 55.35
N ARG A 7 -26.91 -52.14 56.08
CA ARG A 7 -25.91 -51.10 56.36
C ARG A 7 -25.14 -50.69 55.11
N PHE A 8 -24.82 -51.63 54.22
CA PHE A 8 -24.17 -51.33 52.94
C PHE A 8 -25.09 -50.55 52.00
N ALA A 9 -26.37 -50.88 51.93
CA ALA A 9 -27.34 -50.17 51.09
C ALA A 9 -27.59 -48.73 51.58
N ILE A 10 -27.63 -48.50 52.88
CA ILE A 10 -27.80 -47.15 53.45
C ILE A 10 -26.54 -46.30 53.24
N LEU A 11 -25.35 -46.89 53.39
CA LEU A 11 -24.10 -46.18 53.10
C LEU A 11 -24.01 -45.80 51.62
N LEU A 12 -24.41 -46.70 50.73
CA LEU A 12 -24.36 -46.48 49.29
C LEU A 12 -25.38 -45.43 48.82
N CYS A 13 -26.58 -45.41 49.42
CA CYS A 13 -27.55 -44.32 49.21
C CYS A 13 -27.07 -42.98 49.78
N MET A 14 -26.43 -42.96 50.96
CA MET A 14 -25.88 -41.70 51.50
C MET A 14 -24.71 -41.17 50.67
N THR A 15 -23.85 -42.04 50.12
CA THR A 15 -22.79 -41.60 49.19
C THR A 15 -23.36 -41.09 47.87
N LEU A 16 -24.45 -41.70 47.35
CA LEU A 16 -25.09 -41.24 46.12
C LEU A 16 -25.85 -39.92 46.31
N MET A 17 -26.40 -39.68 47.50
CA MET A 17 -27.10 -38.42 47.81
C MET A 17 -26.11 -37.28 48.10
N ALA A 18 -24.93 -37.60 48.64
CA ALA A 18 -23.84 -36.63 48.79
C ALA A 18 -23.23 -36.19 47.45
N THR A 19 -23.24 -37.04 46.42
CA THR A 19 -22.79 -36.65 45.07
C THR A 19 -23.77 -35.71 44.36
N VAL A 20 -25.07 -35.80 44.63
CA VAL A 20 -26.11 -34.95 44.00
C VAL A 20 -26.22 -33.57 44.67
N MET A 21 -25.71 -33.41 45.90
CA MET A 21 -25.64 -32.10 46.59
C MET A 21 -24.25 -31.46 46.56
N SER A 22 -23.34 -31.96 45.72
CA SER A 22 -22.13 -31.21 45.42
C SER A 22 -22.53 -29.92 44.68
N PRO A 23 -22.06 -28.74 45.10
CA PRO A 23 -22.34 -27.52 44.35
C PRO A 23 -21.80 -27.73 42.94
N ILE A 24 -22.66 -27.57 41.93
CA ILE A 24 -22.23 -27.39 40.55
C ILE A 24 -21.36 -26.16 40.59
N SER A 25 -20.06 -26.37 40.65
CA SER A 25 -19.09 -25.30 40.52
C SER A 25 -19.16 -24.95 39.05
N GLN A 26 -19.80 -23.83 38.70
CA GLN A 26 -19.46 -23.18 37.46
C GLN A 26 -17.98 -22.87 37.57
N VAL A 27 -17.16 -23.66 36.87
CA VAL A 27 -15.74 -23.39 36.74
C VAL A 27 -15.67 -22.21 35.78
N ALA A 28 -15.70 -21.00 36.33
CA ALA A 28 -15.12 -19.85 35.64
C ALA A 28 -13.70 -20.27 35.26
N GLY A 29 -13.34 -20.08 33.98
CA GLY A 29 -12.00 -20.40 33.51
C GLY A 29 -10.97 -19.77 34.44
N GLN A 30 -10.01 -20.56 34.91
CA GLN A 30 -8.84 -20.00 35.61
C GLN A 30 -8.00 -19.29 34.55
N GLN A 31 -8.19 -17.98 34.40
CA GLN A 31 -7.22 -17.12 33.75
C GLN A 31 -5.94 -17.14 34.59
N SER A 32 -4.80 -17.43 33.98
CA SER A 32 -3.53 -17.07 34.59
C SER A 32 -3.38 -15.57 34.44
N ASN A 33 -3.41 -14.80 35.54
CA ASN A 33 -3.12 -13.37 35.50
C ASN A 33 -1.78 -13.12 34.79
N CYS A 34 -1.83 -12.47 33.63
CA CYS A 34 -0.77 -11.59 33.12
C CYS A 34 -1.07 -10.19 33.71
N CYS A 35 -0.15 -9.29 34.00
CA CYS A 35 1.25 -9.16 33.62
C CYS A 35 2.00 -8.46 34.78
N ASN A 36 3.11 -9.01 35.25
CA ASN A 36 4.06 -8.18 36.00
C ASN A 36 4.71 -7.25 34.96
N SER A 37 4.82 -5.95 35.25
CA SER A 37 5.43 -4.95 34.35
C SER A 37 6.78 -5.45 33.83
N GLU A 38 6.82 -5.94 32.59
CA GLU A 38 8.07 -6.18 31.87
C GLU A 38 8.64 -4.84 31.40
N ASP A 39 9.94 -4.81 31.12
CA ASP A 39 10.56 -3.62 30.56
C ASP A 39 10.13 -3.50 29.10
N PHE A 40 9.78 -2.29 28.68
CA PHE A 40 9.47 -1.96 27.30
C PHE A 40 10.03 -0.60 26.94
N ASP A 41 10.26 -0.38 25.66
CA ASP A 41 10.83 0.87 25.17
C ASP A 41 9.74 1.87 24.80
N LEU A 42 9.96 3.12 25.17
CA LEU A 42 9.24 4.28 24.63
C LEU A 42 10.15 4.97 23.61
N PHE A 43 9.75 4.92 22.35
CA PHE A 43 10.44 5.54 21.23
C PHE A 43 10.20 7.04 21.16
N LEU A 44 11.21 7.78 20.71
CA LEU A 44 11.18 9.23 20.53
C LEU A 44 10.74 9.57 19.11
N LEU A 45 9.70 10.41 18.99
CA LEU A 45 9.17 10.90 17.72
C LEU A 45 9.05 12.42 17.69
N GLY A 46 9.00 12.99 16.48
CA GLY A 46 8.74 14.40 16.22
C GLY A 46 9.91 15.34 16.54
N GLU A 47 9.71 16.62 16.26
CA GLU A 47 10.71 17.67 16.45
C GLU A 47 11.13 17.83 17.92
N ALA A 48 12.37 18.24 18.15
CA ALA A 48 13.00 18.33 19.46
C ALA A 48 12.21 19.14 20.53
N ASP A 49 11.46 20.17 20.15
CA ASP A 49 10.76 21.05 21.10
C ASP A 49 9.34 20.57 21.45
N ILE A 50 8.77 19.66 20.65
CA ILE A 50 7.37 19.18 20.74
C ILE A 50 7.27 17.67 20.55
N GLY A 51 8.33 16.94 20.93
CA GLY A 51 8.44 15.52 20.69
C GLY A 51 7.43 14.68 21.49
N THR A 52 7.10 13.53 20.94
CA THR A 52 6.18 12.55 21.56
C THR A 52 6.91 11.25 21.91
N LEU A 53 6.35 10.51 22.86
CA LEU A 53 6.80 9.16 23.20
C LEU A 53 5.74 8.14 22.79
N THR A 54 6.15 7.03 22.21
CA THR A 54 5.26 5.92 21.80
C THR A 54 5.85 4.56 22.16
N PRO A 55 5.05 3.57 22.58
CA PRO A 55 5.51 2.20 22.79
C PRO A 55 5.50 1.36 21.50
N PHE A 56 5.08 1.93 20.36
CA PHE A 56 4.83 1.20 19.11
C PHE A 56 5.97 1.38 18.11
N ASP A 57 6.52 0.28 17.60
CA ASP A 57 7.54 0.33 16.54
C ASP A 57 6.95 0.83 15.21
N SER A 58 5.66 0.57 14.95
CA SER A 58 4.97 0.97 13.72
C SER A 58 4.87 2.48 13.53
N ASP A 59 5.11 3.26 14.59
CA ASP A 59 5.11 4.72 14.53
C ASP A 59 6.47 5.31 14.14
N LEU A 60 7.51 4.47 14.02
CA LEU A 60 8.83 4.90 13.56
C LEU A 60 8.80 5.14 12.04
N ASP A 61 9.18 6.34 11.63
CA ASP A 61 9.08 6.79 10.25
C ASP A 61 10.33 7.61 9.88
N GLU A 62 10.24 8.95 9.91
CA GLU A 62 11.31 9.81 9.46
C GLU A 62 12.42 10.02 10.51
N VAL A 63 13.66 10.20 10.02
CA VAL A 63 14.82 10.54 10.87
C VAL A 63 14.75 12.01 11.26
N GLU A 64 14.58 12.25 12.55
CA GLU A 64 14.73 13.56 13.17
C GLU A 64 16.15 13.77 13.66
N SER A 65 16.63 15.02 13.65
CA SER A 65 17.97 15.30 14.16
C SER A 65 18.21 16.72 14.66
N VAL A 66 19.11 16.83 15.64
CA VAL A 66 19.59 18.11 16.18
C VAL A 66 21.12 18.15 16.23
N LEU A 67 21.68 19.15 15.56
CA LEU A 67 23.11 19.42 15.56
C LEU A 67 23.51 20.29 16.76
N VAL A 68 24.30 19.72 17.66
CA VAL A 68 24.87 20.43 18.81
C VAL A 68 26.34 20.74 18.54
N THR A 69 26.68 22.03 18.58
CA THR A 69 28.07 22.52 18.44
C THR A 69 28.74 22.68 19.81
N GLN A 70 29.91 23.31 19.87
CA GLN A 70 30.67 23.37 21.12
C GLN A 70 29.93 24.18 22.18
N VAL A 71 29.71 23.55 23.34
CA VAL A 71 28.83 24.07 24.38
C VAL A 71 29.55 24.07 25.73
N PHE A 72 29.53 25.23 26.39
CA PHE A 72 30.12 25.46 27.73
C PHE A 72 29.06 25.76 28.82
N GLN A 73 27.79 25.83 28.43
CA GLN A 73 26.63 26.04 29.31
C GLN A 73 25.53 25.06 28.87
N PRO A 74 24.70 24.54 29.77
CA PRO A 74 23.74 23.50 29.41
C PRO A 74 22.83 23.92 28.26
N ILE A 75 22.67 23.05 27.26
CA ILE A 75 21.73 23.21 26.15
C ILE A 75 20.77 22.03 26.12
N GLU A 76 19.50 22.31 25.89
CA GLU A 76 18.46 21.31 25.66
C GLU A 76 18.63 20.77 24.23
N VAL A 77 18.74 19.45 24.10
CA VAL A 77 18.79 18.75 22.81
C VAL A 77 17.39 18.50 22.30
N GLY A 78 16.49 18.12 23.20
CA GLY A 78 15.10 17.88 22.92
C GLY A 78 14.33 17.40 24.14
N LYS A 79 13.02 17.40 23.98
CA LYS A 79 12.03 17.13 24.99
C LYS A 79 10.88 16.33 24.38
N TRP A 80 10.60 15.18 25.00
CA TRP A 80 9.58 14.25 24.52
C TRP A 80 8.61 13.91 25.65
N GLY A 81 7.33 13.79 25.36
CA GLY A 81 6.35 13.42 26.37
C GLY A 81 5.14 12.67 25.84
N VAL A 82 4.49 11.96 26.75
CA VAL A 82 3.24 11.25 26.51
C VAL A 82 2.33 11.41 27.73
N VAL A 83 1.04 11.65 27.47
CA VAL A 83 0.03 11.63 28.52
C VAL A 83 -0.32 10.17 28.77
N TRP A 84 -0.10 9.71 30.00
CA TRP A 84 -0.35 8.33 30.38
C TRP A 84 -1.84 8.14 30.66
N GLY A 85 -2.49 7.23 29.93
CA GLY A 85 -3.94 7.00 30.04
C GLY A 85 -4.35 5.86 30.98
N SER A 86 -3.41 5.20 31.67
CA SER A 86 -3.72 4.06 32.55
C SER A 86 -3.30 4.30 34.00
N GLU A 87 -4.12 3.87 34.94
CA GLU A 87 -3.77 3.92 36.36
C GLU A 87 -3.01 2.65 36.77
N GLY A 88 -1.92 2.81 37.52
CA GLY A 88 -1.23 1.66 38.11
C GLY A 88 0.07 1.99 38.82
N SER A 89 0.56 1.02 39.60
CA SER A 89 1.84 1.13 40.31
C SER A 89 3.00 0.66 39.44
N HIS A 90 4.14 1.33 39.52
CA HIS A 90 5.41 0.88 38.94
C HIS A 90 6.44 0.58 40.03
N PRO A 91 7.27 -0.48 39.88
CA PRO A 91 8.31 -0.82 40.84
C PRO A 91 9.53 0.09 40.70
N ASP A 92 10.46 -0.01 41.65
CA ASP A 92 11.78 0.60 41.54
C ASP A 92 12.58 -0.08 40.41
N SER A 93 13.11 0.71 39.47
CA SER A 93 13.90 0.20 38.36
C SER A 93 14.92 1.23 37.84
N THR A 94 15.87 0.78 37.04
CA THR A 94 16.78 1.67 36.31
C THR A 94 16.31 1.71 34.87
N TRP A 95 15.91 2.90 34.42
CA TRP A 95 15.51 3.13 33.03
C TRP A 95 16.74 3.46 32.22
N GLU A 96 16.87 2.85 31.05
CA GLU A 96 18.02 3.06 30.17
C GLU A 96 17.59 3.89 28.96
N PHE A 97 18.16 5.09 28.82
CA PHE A 97 17.92 5.93 27.65
C PHE A 97 19.04 5.76 26.63
N THR A 98 18.67 5.55 25.37
CA THR A 98 19.61 5.37 24.27
C THR A 98 19.27 6.34 23.13
N ILE A 99 20.26 7.10 22.66
CA ILE A 99 20.13 7.97 21.49
C ILE A 99 21.35 7.84 20.56
N PRO A 100 21.18 7.49 19.27
CA PRO A 100 22.24 7.52 18.28
C PRO A 100 22.81 8.93 18.09
N TYR A 101 24.12 9.00 17.86
CA TYR A 101 24.82 10.23 17.51
C TYR A 101 25.78 10.04 16.33
N GLU A 102 26.06 11.13 15.62
CA GLU A 102 27.08 11.23 14.58
C GLU A 102 28.02 12.42 14.86
N VAL A 103 29.33 12.17 14.93
CA VAL A 103 30.35 13.21 15.10
C VAL A 103 30.77 13.77 13.73
N GLN A 104 30.50 15.04 13.50
CA GLN A 104 30.87 15.75 12.27
C GLN A 104 32.05 16.70 12.52
N GLY A 105 32.96 16.78 11.54
CA GLY A 105 34.02 17.80 11.53
C GLY A 105 35.02 17.76 12.68
N ALA A 106 35.12 16.66 13.44
CA ALA A 106 36.06 16.47 14.55
C ALA A 106 36.60 15.03 14.59
N VAL A 107 37.81 14.85 15.13
CA VAL A 107 38.43 13.52 15.28
C VAL A 107 37.89 12.78 16.51
N GLY A 108 37.31 13.50 17.46
CA GLY A 108 36.58 12.92 18.59
C GLY A 108 36.01 13.99 19.52
N VAL A 109 35.06 13.60 20.35
CA VAL A 109 34.34 14.51 21.25
C VAL A 109 34.24 13.90 22.65
N ASN A 110 34.22 14.77 23.66
CA ASN A 110 33.83 14.42 25.01
C ASN A 110 32.46 15.04 25.28
N ILE A 111 31.48 14.19 25.62
CA ILE A 111 30.10 14.59 25.91
C ILE A 111 29.84 14.33 27.39
N ASN A 112 29.20 15.30 28.04
CA ASN A 112 28.56 15.13 29.33
C ASN A 112 27.09 15.53 29.17
N ALA A 113 26.21 14.53 29.25
CA ALA A 113 24.77 14.71 29.09
C ALA A 113 24.02 14.26 30.35
N THR A 114 22.90 14.92 30.60
CA THR A 114 21.97 14.61 31.69
C THR A 114 20.59 14.41 31.10
N LEU A 115 19.92 13.34 31.51
CA LEU A 115 18.52 13.09 31.17
C LEU A 115 17.66 13.40 32.39
N GLU A 116 16.66 14.22 32.20
CA GLU A 116 15.62 14.49 33.20
C GLU A 116 14.37 13.70 32.84
N VAL A 117 13.78 13.01 33.81
CA VAL A 117 12.56 12.20 33.64
C VAL A 117 11.53 12.71 34.63
N ARG A 118 10.36 13.11 34.12
CA ARG A 118 9.21 13.51 34.92
C ARG A 118 8.08 12.50 34.73
N ILE A 119 7.50 12.05 35.83
CA ILE A 119 6.32 11.17 35.85
C ILE A 119 5.27 11.89 36.69
N GLY A 120 4.31 12.54 36.03
CA GLY A 120 3.33 13.40 36.69
C GLY A 120 4.03 14.50 37.52
N GLY A 121 3.93 14.41 38.84
CA GLY A 121 4.57 15.32 39.80
C GLY A 121 5.97 14.91 40.28
N SER A 122 6.45 13.72 39.92
CA SER A 122 7.74 13.16 40.38
C SER A 122 8.86 13.47 39.40
N PHE A 123 10.09 13.68 39.90
CA PHE A 123 11.25 14.08 39.10
C PHE A 123 12.46 13.20 39.40
N TYR A 124 13.08 12.67 38.35
CA TYR A 124 14.27 11.83 38.37
C TYR A 124 15.31 12.38 37.39
N GLN A 125 16.59 12.11 37.65
CA GLN A 125 17.68 12.57 36.79
C GLN A 125 18.79 11.53 36.73
N GLY A 126 19.26 11.26 35.51
CA GLY A 126 20.46 10.46 35.24
C GLY A 126 21.52 11.30 34.54
N SER A 127 22.76 10.79 34.54
CA SER A 127 23.87 11.39 33.80
C SER A 127 24.68 10.31 33.12
N SER A 128 25.17 10.58 31.92
CA SER A 128 26.20 9.73 31.29
C SER A 128 27.39 9.62 32.25
N GLU A 129 27.86 8.40 32.57
CA GLU A 129 28.90 8.16 33.58
C GLU A 129 30.24 8.89 33.24
N GLY A 130 30.41 10.11 33.75
CA GLY A 130 31.63 10.89 33.56
C GLY A 130 31.86 11.36 32.11
N LEU A 131 33.04 11.96 31.85
CA LEU A 131 33.47 12.26 30.48
C LEU A 131 33.61 10.93 29.74
N ASN A 132 32.63 10.58 28.88
CA ASN A 132 32.77 9.42 28.01
C ASN A 132 34.11 9.53 27.27
N PRO A 133 35.00 8.52 27.38
CA PRO A 133 36.36 8.64 26.88
C PRO A 133 36.34 8.63 25.35
N TYR A 134 36.40 9.82 24.75
CA TYR A 134 36.69 10.02 23.32
C TYR A 134 35.78 9.22 22.37
N ILE A 135 34.58 9.74 22.10
CA ILE A 135 33.69 9.12 21.11
C ILE A 135 33.98 9.67 19.70
N THR A 136 33.84 8.83 18.67
CA THR A 136 34.22 9.12 17.28
C THR A 136 33.27 8.46 16.29
N GLY A 137 33.02 9.10 15.15
CA GLY A 137 32.14 8.51 14.12
C GLY A 137 30.70 8.45 14.59
N GLU A 138 30.05 7.32 14.38
CA GLU A 138 28.67 7.03 14.83
C GLU A 138 28.66 6.07 16.01
N GLY A 139 27.68 6.21 16.90
CA GLY A 139 27.43 5.28 18.01
C GLY A 139 26.24 5.73 18.85
N ASP A 140 26.02 5.08 19.99
CA ASP A 140 24.86 5.37 20.85
C ASP A 140 25.29 5.97 22.19
N LEU A 141 24.58 7.02 22.62
CA LEU A 141 24.71 7.61 23.94
C LEU A 141 23.71 6.94 24.88
N GLN A 142 24.23 6.31 25.93
CA GLN A 142 23.48 5.60 26.96
C GLN A 142 23.48 6.38 28.28
N ILE A 143 22.30 6.57 28.88
CA ILE A 143 22.12 7.28 30.15
C ILE A 143 21.19 6.46 31.06
N PRO A 144 21.71 5.86 32.15
CA PRO A 144 20.89 5.20 33.14
C PRO A 144 20.23 6.22 34.08
N VAL A 145 18.94 6.04 34.36
CA VAL A 145 18.16 6.85 35.31
C VAL A 145 17.55 5.93 36.37
N GLY A 146 17.87 6.18 37.65
CA GLY A 146 17.23 5.47 38.76
C GLY A 146 15.84 6.02 39.04
N VAL A 147 14.80 5.21 38.83
CA VAL A 147 13.40 5.57 39.09
C VAL A 147 12.91 4.79 40.31
N GLU A 148 12.40 5.52 41.31
CA GLU A 148 11.85 4.92 42.53
C GLU A 148 10.44 4.38 42.27
N SER A 149 10.01 3.39 43.07
CA SER A 149 8.65 2.86 42.98
C SER A 149 7.61 3.95 43.26
N GLY A 150 6.53 3.97 42.50
CA GLY A 150 5.44 4.94 42.63
C GLY A 150 4.17 4.51 41.91
N ASP A 151 3.26 5.46 41.75
CA ASP A 151 2.00 5.28 41.02
C ASP A 151 1.94 6.28 39.85
N VAL A 152 1.33 5.86 38.74
CA VAL A 152 0.94 6.72 37.61
C VAL A 152 -0.58 6.73 37.52
N ASN A 153 -1.16 7.90 37.29
CA ASN A 153 -2.60 8.08 37.15
C ASN A 153 -2.96 8.40 35.69
N ASP A 154 -4.22 8.15 35.33
CA ASP A 154 -4.77 8.63 34.07
C ASP A 154 -4.65 10.17 33.97
N GLY A 155 -4.07 10.63 32.87
CA GLY A 155 -3.77 12.03 32.59
C GLY A 155 -2.42 12.53 33.10
N ASP A 156 -1.61 11.71 33.78
CA ASP A 156 -0.26 12.09 34.19
C ASP A 156 0.67 12.23 32.98
N LEU A 157 1.48 13.29 32.93
CA LEU A 157 2.46 13.45 31.86
C LEU A 157 3.76 12.73 32.21
N VAL A 158 4.16 11.76 31.38
CA VAL A 158 5.50 11.18 31.36
C VAL A 158 6.32 11.96 30.35
N GLU A 159 7.40 12.59 30.80
CA GLU A 159 8.19 13.54 30.01
C GLU A 159 9.67 13.28 30.23
N ILE A 160 10.45 13.25 29.17
CA ILE A 160 11.91 13.17 29.22
C ILE A 160 12.54 14.40 28.56
N THR A 161 13.65 14.87 29.10
CA THR A 161 14.39 16.02 28.55
C THR A 161 15.88 15.74 28.55
N LEU A 162 16.48 15.75 27.36
CA LEU A 162 17.91 15.53 27.19
C LEU A 162 18.65 16.87 27.20
N ASN A 163 19.59 17.02 28.13
CA ASN A 163 20.41 18.21 28.25
C ASN A 163 21.89 17.87 28.09
N VAL A 164 22.58 18.56 27.19
CA VAL A 164 24.04 18.48 27.05
C VAL A 164 24.68 19.55 27.92
N GLN A 165 25.32 19.12 29.01
CA GLN A 165 25.97 19.98 29.99
C GLN A 165 27.30 20.54 29.48
N LEU A 166 28.08 19.68 28.79
CA LEU A 166 29.37 20.04 28.24
C LEU A 166 29.63 19.22 26.98
N LEU A 167 30.03 19.92 25.91
CA LEU A 167 30.45 19.32 24.65
C LEU A 167 31.82 19.87 24.26
N GLY A 168 32.86 19.04 24.29
CA GLY A 168 34.23 19.44 24.00
C GLY A 168 34.84 18.63 22.85
N PHE A 169 35.24 19.31 21.77
CA PHE A 169 35.86 18.67 20.61
C PHE A 169 37.39 18.59 20.72
N ASN A 170 37.94 17.47 20.28
CA ASN A 170 39.36 17.29 20.08
C ASN A 170 39.70 17.50 18.60
N GLN A 171 40.54 18.50 18.31
CA GLN A 171 40.89 18.93 16.94
C GLN A 171 39.66 19.28 16.08
N PRO A 172 38.83 20.25 16.49
CA PRO A 172 37.67 20.67 15.70
C PRO A 172 38.11 21.30 14.37
N GLY A 173 37.47 20.89 13.27
CA GLY A 173 37.42 21.65 12.03
C GLY A 173 36.34 22.73 12.07
N ASP A 174 36.14 23.42 10.94
CA ASP A 174 35.21 24.56 10.85
C ASP A 174 33.73 24.17 11.03
N ASN A 175 33.39 22.89 10.81
CA ASN A 175 32.03 22.34 10.94
C ASN A 175 31.94 21.28 12.07
N ALA A 176 32.66 21.48 13.18
CA ALA A 176 32.64 20.53 14.29
C ALA A 176 31.29 20.52 15.02
N GLY A 177 30.64 19.36 15.10
CA GLY A 177 29.33 19.19 15.72
C GLY A 177 29.05 17.73 16.07
N VAL A 178 28.06 17.50 16.93
CA VAL A 178 27.48 16.19 17.19
C VAL A 178 26.02 16.26 16.80
N ASN A 179 25.61 15.41 15.87
CA ASN A 179 24.21 15.27 15.49
C ASN A 179 23.59 14.17 16.32
N PHE A 180 22.52 14.46 17.05
CA PHE A 180 21.69 13.44 17.71
C PHE A 180 20.54 13.07 16.78
N LEU A 181 20.23 11.78 16.63
CA LEU A 181 19.26 11.29 15.66
C LEU A 181 18.22 10.39 16.32
N TRP A 182 16.94 10.51 15.94
CA TRP A 182 15.84 9.65 16.40
C TRP A 182 14.75 9.50 15.32
N GLY A 183 13.64 8.82 15.63
CA GLY A 183 12.42 8.83 14.82
C GLY A 183 12.23 7.67 13.83
N SER A 184 13.30 7.05 13.34
CA SER A 184 13.23 6.00 12.31
C SER A 184 13.65 4.61 12.80
N GLU A 185 13.30 3.57 12.04
CA GLU A 185 13.73 2.18 12.30
C GLU A 185 15.26 2.00 12.32
N ASP A 186 16.00 2.77 11.52
CA ASP A 186 17.46 2.71 11.45
C ASP A 186 18.14 3.50 12.60
N LYS A 187 17.45 4.50 13.14
CA LYS A 187 17.93 5.38 14.21
C LYS A 187 16.96 5.34 15.40
N LYS A 188 16.72 4.13 15.94
CA LYS A 188 15.86 3.92 17.11
C LYS A 188 16.44 4.58 18.36
N SER A 189 15.84 5.69 18.77
CA SER A 189 16.06 6.27 20.10
C SER A 189 14.93 5.89 21.02
N SER A 190 15.25 5.43 22.21
CA SER A 190 14.26 4.98 23.18
C SER A 190 14.68 5.22 24.62
N ILE A 191 13.69 5.19 25.51
CA ILE A 191 13.90 4.98 26.94
C ILE A 191 13.22 3.67 27.34
N SER A 192 13.99 2.75 27.93
CA SER A 192 13.46 1.49 28.46
C SER A 192 12.84 1.73 29.83
N VAL A 193 11.52 1.54 29.93
CA VAL A 193 10.71 1.85 31.10
C VAL A 193 10.03 0.61 31.66
N ARG A 194 9.65 0.68 32.93
CA ARG A 194 8.86 -0.37 33.60
C ARG A 194 7.57 0.22 34.16
N MET A 195 6.54 0.27 33.32
CA MET A 195 5.24 0.89 33.64
C MET A 195 4.05 -0.01 33.26
N PRO A 196 2.82 0.27 33.75
CA PRO A 196 1.61 -0.46 33.31
C PRO A 196 1.25 -0.12 31.86
N LEU A 197 1.55 -1.02 30.91
CA LEU A 197 1.28 -0.81 29.49
C LEU A 197 -0.14 -1.22 29.07
N VAL A 198 -0.53 -2.47 29.36
CA VAL A 198 -1.84 -3.03 29.00
C VAL A 198 -2.26 -4.09 30.02
N ASP A 199 -3.55 -4.11 30.34
CA ASP A 199 -4.21 -5.21 31.05
C ASP A 199 -5.03 -6.03 30.06
N ILE A 200 -4.88 -7.36 30.11
CA ILE A 200 -5.52 -8.29 29.18
C ILE A 200 -6.51 -9.15 29.95
N GLN A 201 -7.79 -9.03 29.59
CA GLN A 201 -8.86 -9.83 30.15
C GLN A 201 -9.52 -10.69 29.07
N MET A 202 -9.28 -12.00 29.11
CA MET A 202 -9.99 -12.96 28.27
C MET A 202 -11.37 -13.26 28.86
N ARG A 203 -12.43 -13.12 28.05
CA ARG A 203 -13.82 -13.38 28.47
C ARG A 203 -14.27 -14.77 28.04
N ASP A 204 -15.37 -15.25 28.62
CA ASP A 204 -15.94 -16.54 28.24
C ASP A 204 -16.32 -16.55 26.75
N ALA A 205 -15.97 -17.66 26.07
CA ALA A 205 -16.27 -17.84 24.66
C ALA A 205 -17.77 -18.00 24.42
N SER A 206 -18.25 -17.46 23.30
CA SER A 206 -19.62 -17.71 22.83
C SER A 206 -19.62 -18.65 21.63
N VAL A 207 -20.64 -19.49 21.51
CA VAL A 207 -20.75 -20.50 20.44
C VAL A 207 -22.01 -20.24 19.64
N SER A 208 -21.88 -20.25 18.32
CA SER A 208 -23.02 -20.18 17.38
C SER A 208 -22.81 -21.21 16.28
N GLY A 209 -23.58 -22.30 16.32
CA GLY A 209 -23.39 -23.45 15.42
C GLY A 209 -22.00 -24.08 15.59
N THR A 210 -21.15 -23.95 14.57
CA THR A 210 -19.75 -24.42 14.58
C THR A 210 -18.73 -23.31 14.80
N LEU A 211 -19.17 -22.05 14.90
CA LEU A 211 -18.29 -20.90 15.13
C LEU A 211 -18.20 -20.61 16.62
N VAL A 212 -16.99 -20.30 17.07
CA VAL A 212 -16.69 -19.90 18.44
C VAL A 212 -16.05 -18.53 18.41
N TYR A 213 -16.51 -17.65 19.29
CA TYR A 213 -16.05 -16.29 19.40
C TYR A 213 -15.32 -16.13 20.73
N PHE A 214 -14.08 -15.63 20.67
CA PHE A 214 -13.21 -15.40 21.82
C PHE A 214 -13.01 -13.89 22.01
N PRO A 215 -13.84 -13.23 22.84
CA PRO A 215 -13.66 -11.83 23.17
C PRO A 215 -12.51 -11.62 24.17
N ILE A 216 -11.61 -10.70 23.84
CA ILE A 216 -10.45 -10.32 24.65
C ILE A 216 -10.48 -8.81 24.82
N LEU A 217 -10.57 -8.37 26.08
CA LEU A 217 -10.52 -6.96 26.44
C LEU A 217 -9.06 -6.55 26.68
N LEU A 218 -8.61 -5.54 25.94
CA LEU A 218 -7.32 -4.88 26.12
C LEU A 218 -7.58 -3.52 26.75
N SER A 219 -7.24 -3.36 28.02
CA SER A 219 -7.35 -2.08 28.73
C SER A 219 -5.99 -1.41 28.77
N SER A 220 -5.87 -0.24 28.15
CA SER A 220 -4.61 0.46 27.96
C SER A 220 -4.82 1.97 27.97
N GLY A 221 -3.79 2.70 28.41
CA GLY A 221 -3.77 4.16 28.30
C GLY A 221 -3.54 4.69 26.89
N PHE A 222 -3.36 3.80 25.92
CA PHE A 222 -3.23 4.10 24.50
C PHE A 222 -4.50 3.74 23.71
N ASP A 223 -5.62 3.52 24.41
CA ASP A 223 -6.95 3.21 23.82
C ASP A 223 -6.89 2.11 22.74
N ASP A 224 -7.45 2.37 21.55
CA ASP A 224 -7.50 1.44 20.43
C ASP A 224 -6.13 1.21 19.76
N ARG A 225 -5.19 2.16 19.90
CA ARG A 225 -3.83 2.03 19.36
C ARG A 225 -3.10 0.84 19.93
N MET A 226 -3.44 0.42 21.15
CA MET A 226 -2.88 -0.81 21.73
C MET A 226 -3.13 -2.05 20.86
N TRP A 227 -4.24 -2.08 20.11
CA TRP A 227 -4.50 -3.12 19.12
C TRP A 227 -4.06 -2.72 17.71
N SER A 228 -4.42 -1.53 17.24
CA SER A 228 -4.21 -1.15 15.84
C SER A 228 -2.75 -0.91 15.45
N ALA A 229 -1.89 -0.57 16.42
CA ALA A 229 -0.45 -0.36 16.24
C ALA A 229 0.40 -1.55 16.73
N SER A 230 -0.23 -2.68 17.06
CA SER A 230 0.45 -3.89 17.56
C SER A 230 0.15 -5.09 16.68
N MET A 231 1.06 -6.06 16.66
CA MET A 231 0.77 -7.37 16.10
C MET A 231 0.12 -8.26 17.16
N GLY A 232 -1.00 -8.92 16.85
CA GLY A 232 -1.67 -9.77 17.82
C GLY A 232 -2.43 -10.92 17.19
N GLY A 233 -2.61 -11.98 17.97
CA GLY A 233 -3.28 -13.19 17.49
C GLY A 233 -3.59 -14.18 18.59
N ILE A 234 -4.38 -15.20 18.24
CA ILE A 234 -4.67 -16.33 19.14
C ILE A 234 -4.24 -17.65 18.53
N THR A 235 -3.91 -18.59 19.40
CA THR A 235 -3.80 -19.99 19.07
C THR A 235 -4.80 -20.80 19.88
N VAL A 236 -5.51 -21.72 19.23
CA VAL A 236 -6.42 -22.66 19.87
C VAL A 236 -5.76 -24.03 19.82
N GLN A 237 -5.40 -24.60 20.96
CA GLN A 237 -4.69 -25.90 21.04
C GLN A 237 -3.41 -25.96 20.19
N ASN A 238 -2.63 -24.86 20.15
CA ASN A 238 -1.44 -24.68 19.31
C ASN A 238 -1.71 -24.60 17.79
N SER A 239 -2.96 -24.42 17.37
CA SER A 239 -3.30 -24.04 16.00
C SER A 239 -3.59 -22.55 15.94
N GLU A 240 -2.89 -21.83 15.10
CA GLU A 240 -3.14 -20.41 14.85
C GLU A 240 -4.52 -20.20 14.20
N VAL A 241 -5.17 -19.11 14.60
CA VAL A 241 -6.43 -18.64 14.03
C VAL A 241 -6.09 -17.54 13.03
N ASN A 242 -6.44 -17.77 11.76
CA ASN A 242 -6.07 -16.88 10.66
C ASN A 242 -7.20 -15.89 10.30
N GLU A 243 -8.41 -16.09 10.83
CA GLU A 243 -9.50 -15.14 10.60
C GLU A 243 -9.15 -13.77 11.21
N LYS A 244 -9.36 -12.68 10.43
CA LYS A 244 -9.16 -11.31 10.91
C LYS A 244 -10.14 -11.06 12.09
N PRO A 245 -9.65 -10.68 13.28
CA PRO A 245 -10.51 -10.43 14.42
C PRO A 245 -11.35 -9.17 14.23
N VAL A 246 -12.28 -8.98 15.14
CA VAL A 246 -13.18 -7.83 15.18
C VAL A 246 -12.82 -6.99 16.37
N ALA A 247 -12.33 -5.77 16.14
CA ALA A 247 -12.00 -4.85 17.21
C ALA A 247 -13.12 -3.82 17.39
N THR A 248 -13.53 -3.57 18.63
CA THR A 248 -14.57 -2.59 18.98
C THR A 248 -14.09 -1.72 20.13
N LEU A 249 -14.32 -0.42 20.04
CA LEU A 249 -13.97 0.50 21.10
C LEU A 249 -14.85 0.26 22.33
N VAL A 250 -14.24 0.29 23.50
CA VAL A 250 -14.90 0.14 24.81
C VAL A 250 -14.33 1.16 25.79
N GLU A 251 -14.97 1.30 26.95
CA GLU A 251 -14.45 2.19 28.01
C GLU A 251 -13.05 1.72 28.44
N ASN A 252 -12.06 2.61 28.35
CA ASN A 252 -10.65 2.40 28.72
C ASN A 252 -9.91 1.35 27.87
N GLY A 253 -10.25 1.18 26.59
CA GLY A 253 -9.48 0.35 25.67
C GLY A 253 -10.28 -0.23 24.50
N VAL A 254 -9.97 -1.46 24.12
CA VAL A 254 -10.54 -2.15 22.94
C VAL A 254 -10.92 -3.59 23.26
N GLU A 255 -12.10 -4.03 22.82
CA GLU A 255 -12.49 -5.45 22.84
C GLU A 255 -12.23 -6.06 21.46
N VAL A 256 -11.33 -7.03 21.41
CA VAL A 256 -10.92 -7.76 20.21
C VAL A 256 -11.52 -9.15 20.26
N THR A 257 -12.40 -9.47 19.31
CA THR A 257 -13.06 -10.76 19.23
C THR A 257 -12.52 -11.59 18.08
N PHE A 258 -11.93 -12.74 18.41
CA PHE A 258 -11.45 -13.72 17.43
C PHE A 258 -12.53 -14.74 17.10
N VAL A 259 -12.59 -15.15 15.84
CA VAL A 259 -13.53 -16.17 15.35
C VAL A 259 -12.77 -17.44 15.04
N TRP A 260 -13.23 -18.57 15.56
CA TRP A 260 -12.64 -19.88 15.29
C TRP A 260 -13.71 -20.89 14.89
N ASN A 261 -13.46 -21.64 13.82
CA ASN A 261 -14.36 -22.71 13.39
C ASN A 261 -13.97 -24.06 14.00
N ILE A 262 -14.94 -24.70 14.64
CA ILE A 262 -14.78 -26.00 15.27
C ILE A 262 -14.54 -27.08 14.19
N PRO A 263 -13.48 -27.91 14.31
CA PRO A 263 -13.22 -28.98 13.35
C PRO A 263 -14.39 -29.97 13.23
N GLU A 264 -14.70 -30.36 11.99
CA GLU A 264 -15.80 -31.28 11.70
C GLU A 264 -15.68 -32.60 12.51
N GLY A 265 -16.80 -33.05 13.09
CA GLY A 265 -16.87 -34.30 13.84
C GLY A 265 -16.47 -34.21 15.31
N THR A 266 -16.24 -33.00 15.84
CA THR A 266 -16.08 -32.77 17.29
C THR A 266 -17.42 -32.38 17.92
N GLU A 267 -17.75 -32.96 19.09
CA GLU A 267 -19.02 -32.71 19.81
C GLU A 267 -18.89 -31.61 20.89
N GLY A 268 -17.73 -30.94 20.94
CA GLY A 268 -17.34 -30.06 22.04
C GLY A 268 -16.18 -30.63 22.85
N GLY A 269 -15.58 -29.81 23.71
CA GLY A 269 -14.40 -30.15 24.47
C GLY A 269 -13.82 -28.97 25.24
N THR A 270 -12.73 -29.24 25.95
CA THR A 270 -11.97 -28.21 26.64
C THR A 270 -10.82 -27.75 25.74
N TYR A 271 -10.80 -26.47 25.42
CA TYR A 271 -9.83 -25.84 24.54
C TYR A 271 -9.03 -24.80 25.30
N ARG A 272 -7.70 -24.92 25.26
CA ARG A 272 -6.80 -23.86 25.72
C ARG A 272 -6.61 -22.88 24.58
N VAL A 273 -6.85 -21.61 24.88
CA VAL A 273 -6.62 -20.49 23.98
C VAL A 273 -5.49 -19.66 24.56
N ASP A 274 -4.47 -19.43 23.74
CA ASP A 274 -3.32 -18.61 24.07
C ASP A 274 -3.35 -17.38 23.16
N PHE A 275 -3.46 -16.21 23.77
CA PHE A 275 -3.41 -14.89 23.13
C PHE A 275 -2.00 -14.31 23.28
N HIS A 276 -1.56 -13.58 22.26
CA HIS A 276 -0.35 -12.78 22.31
C HIS A 276 -0.59 -11.41 21.67
N LEU A 277 0.15 -10.43 22.17
CA LEU A 277 0.22 -9.06 21.67
C LEU A 277 1.69 -8.60 21.66
N GLU A 278 2.12 -8.03 20.55
CA GLU A 278 3.47 -7.55 20.29
C GLU A 278 3.41 -6.09 19.80
N PRO A 279 3.47 -5.10 20.71
CA PRO A 279 3.50 -3.68 20.37
C PRO A 279 4.83 -3.22 19.75
N GLN A 280 5.91 -3.95 20.08
CA GLN A 280 7.27 -3.65 19.65
C GLN A 280 8.11 -4.92 19.58
N ASP A 281 9.17 -4.89 18.79
CA ASP A 281 10.13 -5.96 18.64
C ASP A 281 10.76 -6.32 20.00
N GLY A 282 10.58 -7.59 20.39
CA GLY A 282 11.13 -8.11 21.64
C GLY A 282 10.21 -8.01 22.86
N LEU A 283 9.05 -7.35 22.74
CA LEU A 283 8.00 -7.35 23.76
C LEU A 283 6.82 -8.23 23.30
N ARG A 284 6.64 -9.39 23.95
CA ARG A 284 5.53 -10.31 23.67
C ARG A 284 4.71 -10.55 24.93
N ILE A 285 3.53 -9.95 24.97
CA ILE A 285 2.61 -10.03 26.10
C ILE A 285 1.63 -11.17 25.85
N GLU A 286 1.59 -12.16 26.74
CA GLU A 286 0.77 -13.36 26.55
C GLU A 286 -0.29 -13.52 27.65
N ALA A 287 -1.49 -13.91 27.25
CA ALA A 287 -2.55 -14.33 28.15
C ALA A 287 -3.10 -15.68 27.71
N ASN A 288 -3.57 -16.50 28.65
CA ASN A 288 -4.23 -17.74 28.29
C ASN A 288 -5.46 -18.00 29.15
N MET A 289 -6.43 -18.66 28.53
CA MET A 289 -7.66 -19.08 29.18
C MET A 289 -8.08 -20.45 28.63
N THR A 290 -8.59 -21.29 29.53
CA THR A 290 -9.15 -22.58 29.16
C THR A 290 -10.67 -22.48 29.08
N HIS A 291 -11.22 -22.67 27.88
CA HIS A 291 -12.65 -22.64 27.61
C HIS A 291 -13.24 -24.05 27.52
N THR A 292 -14.46 -24.23 28.00
CA THR A 292 -15.24 -25.45 27.77
C THR A 292 -16.31 -25.14 26.75
N ILE A 293 -16.20 -25.74 25.56
CA ILE A 293 -17.02 -25.44 24.39
C ILE A 293 -17.95 -26.62 24.14
N THR A 294 -19.26 -26.37 24.06
CA THR A 294 -20.28 -27.36 23.70
C THR A 294 -20.87 -27.01 22.33
N VAL A 295 -20.86 -27.96 21.41
CA VAL A 295 -21.41 -27.75 20.05
C VAL A 295 -22.93 -27.74 20.14
N GLY A 296 -23.57 -26.69 19.62
CA GLY A 296 -25.03 -26.58 19.57
C GLY A 296 -25.72 -26.04 20.83
N ASP A 297 -24.97 -25.50 21.81
CA ASP A 297 -25.57 -24.52 22.73
C ASP A 297 -25.78 -23.23 21.94
N ASP A 298 -26.93 -23.11 21.27
CA ASP A 298 -27.44 -21.80 20.86
C ASP A 298 -27.69 -21.03 22.15
N GLY A 299 -26.71 -20.22 22.56
CA GLY A 299 -26.82 -19.32 23.69
C GLY A 299 -27.96 -18.33 23.47
N GLY A 300 -29.21 -18.75 23.75
CA GLY A 300 -30.36 -17.89 23.95
C GLY A 300 -30.66 -16.86 22.85
N GLY A 301 -30.39 -17.15 21.58
CA GLY A 301 -30.79 -16.29 20.47
C GLY A 301 -30.33 -16.92 19.17
N GLY A 302 -31.25 -17.22 18.25
CA GLY A 302 -30.94 -17.88 16.97
C GLY A 302 -30.20 -16.99 15.96
N GLY A 303 -29.27 -16.16 16.43
CA GLY A 303 -28.44 -15.27 15.61
C GLY A 303 -26.97 -15.66 15.71
N THR A 304 -26.28 -15.56 14.58
CA THR A 304 -24.82 -15.46 14.50
C THR A 304 -24.33 -14.38 15.47
N TRP A 305 -23.19 -14.56 16.13
CA TRP A 305 -22.61 -13.50 16.98
C TRP A 305 -22.45 -12.22 16.16
N TYR A 306 -22.76 -11.08 16.78
CA TYR A 306 -22.76 -9.77 16.15
C TYR A 306 -22.27 -8.72 17.16
N PRO A 307 -21.35 -7.81 16.78
CA PRO A 307 -20.78 -6.86 17.72
C PRO A 307 -21.82 -5.83 18.17
N ALA A 308 -21.85 -5.54 19.47
CA ALA A 308 -22.81 -4.60 20.06
C ALA A 308 -22.46 -3.13 19.76
N ASN A 309 -21.16 -2.84 19.60
CA ASN A 309 -20.62 -1.51 19.32
C ASN A 309 -20.06 -1.44 17.89
N GLU A 310 -19.85 -0.22 17.42
CA GLU A 310 -19.26 0.04 16.10
C GLU A 310 -17.85 -0.55 16.02
N PRO A 311 -17.56 -1.40 15.02
CA PRO A 311 -16.21 -1.91 14.79
C PRO A 311 -15.23 -0.77 14.47
N LEU A 312 -13.98 -0.95 14.88
CA LEU A 312 -12.89 -0.10 14.46
C LEU A 312 -12.71 -0.19 12.94
N ARG A 313 -12.19 0.89 12.36
CA ARG A 313 -11.83 0.98 10.94
C ARG A 313 -10.33 0.80 10.71
N THR A 314 -9.54 0.85 11.78
CA THR A 314 -8.08 0.87 11.80
C THR A 314 -7.52 -0.54 12.04
N GLY A 315 -6.30 -0.79 11.54
CA GLY A 315 -5.58 -2.05 11.73
C GLY A 315 -6.07 -3.19 10.82
N GLY A 316 -5.29 -3.51 9.78
CA GLY A 316 -5.46 -4.73 8.97
C GLY A 316 -6.42 -4.64 7.78
N THR A 317 -6.51 -3.47 7.14
CA THR A 317 -7.37 -3.21 5.99
C THR A 317 -6.54 -2.91 4.74
N ASP A 318 -6.71 -3.73 3.70
CA ASP A 318 -6.08 -3.49 2.39
C ASP A 318 -7.07 -2.81 1.43
N LEU A 319 -6.58 -1.87 0.62
CA LEU A 319 -7.36 -1.12 -0.37
C LEU A 319 -6.82 -1.34 -1.78
N SER A 320 -7.67 -1.73 -2.71
CA SER A 320 -7.37 -1.78 -4.15
C SER A 320 -8.25 -0.76 -4.88
N VAL A 321 -7.62 0.26 -5.45
CA VAL A 321 -8.28 1.30 -6.26
C VAL A 321 -8.08 1.02 -7.75
N LYS A 322 -9.19 0.80 -8.47
CA LYS A 322 -9.19 0.61 -9.93
C LYS A 322 -9.90 1.79 -10.58
N ILE A 323 -9.22 2.52 -11.45
CA ILE A 323 -9.78 3.67 -12.17
C ILE A 323 -9.73 3.36 -13.67
N SER A 324 -10.89 3.34 -14.33
CA SER A 324 -11.01 3.25 -15.78
C SER A 324 -11.64 4.54 -16.31
N ALA A 325 -10.88 5.31 -17.08
CA ALA A 325 -11.34 6.55 -17.68
C ALA A 325 -11.39 6.44 -19.21
N GLU A 326 -12.44 6.98 -19.84
CA GLU A 326 -12.56 7.12 -21.30
C GLU A 326 -12.68 8.60 -21.68
N TRP A 327 -11.72 9.08 -22.48
CA TRP A 327 -11.68 10.44 -22.98
C TRP A 327 -12.41 10.57 -24.33
N LYS A 328 -13.50 11.33 -24.37
CA LYS A 328 -14.35 11.54 -25.56
C LYS A 328 -14.14 12.88 -26.27
N GLY A 329 -13.32 13.78 -25.71
CA GLY A 329 -12.94 15.06 -26.33
C GLY A 329 -13.58 16.28 -25.66
N ASP A 330 -14.85 16.17 -25.29
CA ASP A 330 -15.64 17.18 -24.57
C ASP A 330 -16.13 16.66 -23.20
N SER A 331 -16.02 15.36 -22.97
CA SER A 331 -16.30 14.71 -21.69
C SER A 331 -15.30 13.62 -21.37
N THR A 332 -15.19 13.33 -20.08
CA THR A 332 -14.52 12.15 -19.54
C THR A 332 -15.58 11.28 -18.89
N GLU A 333 -15.66 10.02 -19.31
CA GLU A 333 -16.40 8.97 -18.59
C GLU A 333 -15.43 8.25 -17.67
N ARG A 334 -15.86 7.92 -16.46
CA ARG A 334 -14.97 7.42 -15.42
C ARG A 334 -15.69 6.40 -14.55
N ASP A 335 -15.07 5.24 -14.43
CA ASP A 335 -15.48 4.15 -13.58
C ASP A 335 -14.40 3.95 -12.51
N VAL A 336 -14.77 4.14 -11.25
CA VAL A 336 -13.88 3.94 -10.10
C VAL A 336 -14.40 2.77 -9.29
N THR A 337 -13.58 1.76 -9.08
CA THR A 337 -13.88 0.61 -8.23
C THR A 337 -12.93 0.62 -7.04
N LEU A 338 -13.49 0.70 -5.83
CA LEU A 338 -12.80 0.61 -4.56
C LEU A 338 -13.08 -0.77 -3.98
N GLU A 339 -12.04 -1.58 -3.77
CA GLU A 339 -12.14 -2.93 -3.23
C GLU A 339 -11.35 -3.00 -1.93
N PHE A 340 -11.99 -3.39 -0.83
CA PHE A 340 -11.36 -3.44 0.50
C PHE A 340 -11.91 -4.58 1.36
N GLU A 341 -11.10 -5.02 2.33
CA GLU A 341 -11.40 -6.13 3.25
C GLU A 341 -10.89 -5.83 4.66
N GLY A 342 -11.17 -6.69 5.64
CA GLY A 342 -10.70 -6.50 7.02
C GLY A 342 -11.60 -5.58 7.85
N ALA A 343 -10.99 -4.67 8.62
CA ALA A 343 -11.70 -3.83 9.59
C ALA A 343 -12.71 -2.91 8.90
N MET A 344 -12.35 -2.31 7.75
CA MET A 344 -13.26 -1.44 7.00
C MET A 344 -14.48 -2.18 6.44
N SER A 345 -14.33 -3.45 6.01
CA SER A 345 -15.48 -4.22 5.51
C SER A 345 -16.42 -4.66 6.64
N GLN A 346 -15.87 -5.01 7.80
CA GLN A 346 -16.64 -5.25 9.02
C GLN A 346 -17.42 -4.00 9.45
N TRP A 347 -16.75 -2.84 9.49
CA TRP A 347 -17.37 -1.55 9.80
C TRP A 347 -18.51 -1.22 8.83
N MET A 348 -18.30 -1.42 7.53
CA MET A 348 -19.34 -1.16 6.52
C MET A 348 -20.55 -2.07 6.66
N ARG A 349 -20.36 -3.36 6.89
CA ARG A 349 -21.45 -4.32 7.12
C ARG A 349 -22.26 -3.98 8.36
N TRP A 350 -21.57 -3.70 9.47
CA TRP A 350 -22.21 -3.33 10.72
C TRP A 350 -23.00 -2.04 10.60
N GLY A 351 -22.40 -1.04 9.95
CA GLY A 351 -23.01 0.27 9.77
C GLY A 351 -24.27 0.27 8.92
N LEU A 352 -24.28 -0.52 7.84
CA LEU A 352 -25.45 -0.70 6.98
C LEU A 352 -26.64 -1.31 7.74
N ASP A 353 -26.39 -2.37 8.51
CA ASP A 353 -27.39 -3.07 9.34
C ASP A 353 -27.85 -2.22 10.56
N ASN A 354 -27.11 -1.16 10.89
CA ASN A 354 -27.44 -0.20 11.96
C ASN A 354 -27.99 1.15 11.46
N ILE A 355 -28.36 1.27 10.18
CA ILE A 355 -28.95 2.52 9.67
C ILE A 355 -30.23 2.86 10.43
N GLY A 356 -30.28 4.07 11.00
CA GLY A 356 -31.41 4.55 11.77
C GLY A 356 -31.34 4.23 13.27
N ASN A 357 -30.28 3.57 13.72
CA ASN A 357 -30.04 3.32 15.13
C ASN A 357 -29.81 4.64 15.88
N SER A 358 -30.68 4.90 16.88
CA SER A 358 -30.61 6.13 17.67
C SER A 358 -29.54 6.11 18.75
N SER A 359 -28.98 4.93 19.05
CA SER A 359 -27.97 4.71 20.07
C SER A 359 -26.53 4.85 19.55
N LEU A 360 -26.35 5.15 18.26
CA LEU A 360 -25.03 5.39 17.68
C LEU A 360 -24.34 6.58 18.37
N GLU A 361 -23.03 6.43 18.60
CA GLU A 361 -22.20 7.47 19.19
C GLU A 361 -22.17 8.73 18.32
N SER A 362 -21.93 9.90 18.93
CA SER A 362 -21.95 11.16 18.17
C SER A 362 -20.88 11.25 17.08
N SER A 363 -19.78 10.54 17.24
CA SER A 363 -18.65 10.37 16.32
C SER A 363 -18.97 9.48 15.12
N SER A 364 -19.97 8.59 15.22
CA SER A 364 -20.32 7.63 14.17
C SER A 364 -20.77 8.32 12.88
N TRP A 365 -20.14 7.94 11.76
CA TRP A 365 -20.49 8.46 10.43
C TRP A 365 -21.89 8.00 9.99
N TRP A 366 -22.32 6.79 10.38
CA TRP A 366 -23.60 6.19 9.99
C TRP A 366 -24.82 7.01 10.43
N ARG A 367 -24.64 7.93 11.39
CA ARG A 367 -25.68 8.90 11.80
C ARG A 367 -26.16 9.79 10.66
N ASN A 368 -25.33 10.01 9.63
CA ASN A 368 -25.69 10.78 8.44
C ASN A 368 -26.88 10.17 7.68
N LEU A 369 -27.04 8.84 7.74
CA LEU A 369 -28.11 8.11 7.06
C LEU A 369 -29.42 8.05 7.84
N LYS A 370 -29.52 8.73 8.99
CA LYS A 370 -30.71 8.69 9.85
C LYS A 370 -32.00 9.10 9.14
N SER A 371 -31.94 9.98 8.13
CA SER A 371 -33.13 10.35 7.32
C SER A 371 -33.69 9.19 6.49
N TYR A 372 -32.89 8.17 6.20
CA TYR A 372 -33.27 6.97 5.45
C TYR A 372 -33.77 5.84 6.36
N SER A 373 -33.82 6.04 7.69
CA SER A 373 -34.33 5.01 8.61
C SER A 373 -35.77 4.59 8.30
N SER A 374 -36.59 5.52 7.77
CA SER A 374 -38.00 5.22 7.43
C SER A 374 -38.17 4.43 6.14
N SER A 375 -37.13 4.33 5.30
CA SER A 375 -37.16 3.49 4.09
C SER A 375 -36.79 2.03 4.36
N ILE A 376 -36.25 1.72 5.55
CA ILE A 376 -35.81 0.37 5.92
C ILE A 376 -36.96 -0.35 6.66
N PRO A 377 -37.37 -1.54 6.21
CA PRO A 377 -38.34 -2.36 6.92
C PRO A 377 -37.85 -2.78 8.30
N GLN A 378 -38.77 -2.91 9.26
CA GLN A 378 -38.43 -3.35 10.62
C GLN A 378 -37.86 -4.78 10.70
N SER A 379 -38.09 -5.61 9.68
CA SER A 379 -37.51 -6.96 9.57
C SER A 379 -36.04 -6.96 9.19
N ASP A 380 -35.61 -5.91 8.50
CA ASP A 380 -34.29 -5.78 7.91
C ASP A 380 -33.36 -5.08 8.92
N TYR A 381 -33.95 -4.24 9.77
CA TYR A 381 -33.23 -3.52 10.81
C TYR A 381 -32.55 -4.42 11.86
N ASN A 382 -31.23 -4.30 11.99
CA ASN A 382 -30.39 -4.96 13.01
C ASN A 382 -30.66 -6.47 13.11
N ASN A 383 -30.57 -7.13 11.96
CA ASN A 383 -30.72 -8.58 11.85
C ASN A 383 -29.37 -9.30 11.65
N GLY A 384 -28.27 -8.55 11.61
CA GLY A 384 -26.91 -9.06 11.44
C GLY A 384 -26.53 -9.38 10.00
N MET A 385 -27.33 -8.96 9.03
CA MET A 385 -27.10 -9.12 7.60
C MET A 385 -27.36 -7.82 6.87
N VAL A 386 -26.62 -7.58 5.79
CA VAL A 386 -26.85 -6.43 4.93
C VAL A 386 -27.96 -6.74 3.93
N ASP A 387 -29.07 -6.02 4.06
CA ASP A 387 -30.26 -6.18 3.22
C ASP A 387 -30.27 -5.21 2.03
N ASP A 388 -31.04 -5.55 0.99
CA ASP A 388 -31.16 -4.71 -0.21
C ASP A 388 -31.74 -3.33 0.11
N SER A 389 -32.59 -3.22 1.13
CA SER A 389 -33.18 -1.95 1.58
C SER A 389 -32.13 -0.98 2.15
N GLU A 390 -31.09 -1.51 2.80
CA GLU A 390 -29.99 -0.76 3.40
C GLU A 390 -28.96 -0.33 2.34
N LEU A 391 -28.65 -1.23 1.40
CA LEU A 391 -27.85 -0.88 0.22
C LEU A 391 -28.51 0.21 -0.62
N LEU A 392 -29.84 0.14 -0.80
CA LEU A 392 -30.61 1.19 -1.47
C LEU A 392 -30.59 2.52 -0.68
N ALA A 393 -30.57 2.47 0.66
CA ALA A 393 -30.45 3.67 1.47
C ALA A 393 -29.07 4.34 1.30
N LEU A 394 -27.98 3.57 1.36
CA LEU A 394 -26.64 4.11 1.17
C LEU A 394 -26.41 4.61 -0.26
N THR A 395 -26.74 3.82 -1.29
CA THR A 395 -26.61 4.25 -2.69
C THR A 395 -27.49 5.47 -2.99
N GLY A 396 -28.71 5.53 -2.44
CA GLY A 396 -29.59 6.69 -2.53
C GLY A 396 -29.08 7.94 -1.79
N TYR A 397 -28.26 7.78 -0.75
CA TYR A 397 -27.58 8.88 -0.07
C TYR A 397 -26.40 9.40 -0.90
N LEU A 398 -25.54 8.49 -1.38
CA LEU A 398 -24.37 8.84 -2.20
C LEU A 398 -24.74 9.50 -3.52
N THR A 399 -25.87 9.11 -4.12
CA THR A 399 -26.39 9.73 -5.36
C THR A 399 -27.30 10.93 -5.09
N GLY A 400 -27.78 11.11 -3.86
CA GLY A 400 -28.75 12.13 -3.49
C GLY A 400 -28.16 13.54 -3.42
N SER A 401 -26.92 13.68 -2.95
CA SER A 401 -26.16 14.93 -2.99
C SER A 401 -24.69 14.66 -3.24
N THR A 402 -24.06 15.53 -4.03
CA THR A 402 -22.63 15.47 -4.31
C THR A 402 -21.78 15.71 -3.06
N SER A 403 -22.29 16.48 -2.09
CA SER A 403 -21.66 16.63 -0.77
C SER A 403 -21.69 15.36 0.08
N ASP A 404 -22.70 14.51 -0.10
CA ASP A 404 -22.90 13.29 0.69
C ASP A 404 -21.88 12.21 0.26
N MET A 405 -21.65 12.08 -1.06
CA MET A 405 -20.57 11.25 -1.58
C MET A 405 -19.20 11.73 -1.10
N ARG A 406 -18.93 13.05 -1.18
CA ARG A 406 -17.68 13.62 -0.66
C ARG A 406 -17.50 13.28 0.82
N SER A 407 -18.55 13.44 1.64
CA SER A 407 -18.51 13.13 3.08
C SER A 407 -18.24 11.66 3.36
N PHE A 408 -18.85 10.74 2.61
CA PHE A 408 -18.62 9.31 2.76
C PHE A 408 -17.17 8.92 2.45
N LEU A 409 -16.67 9.34 1.28
CA LEU A 409 -15.30 9.00 0.88
C LEU A 409 -14.29 9.64 1.83
N SER A 410 -14.43 10.94 2.13
CA SER A 410 -13.43 11.69 2.91
C SER A 410 -13.45 11.44 4.42
N ASN A 411 -14.62 11.23 5.04
CA ASN A 411 -14.75 11.07 6.50
C ASN A 411 -15.10 9.64 6.91
N GLY A 412 -15.79 8.89 6.05
CA GLY A 412 -16.10 7.48 6.26
C GLY A 412 -14.88 6.62 5.95
N MET A 413 -14.35 6.73 4.72
CA MET A 413 -13.27 5.89 4.22
C MET A 413 -11.89 6.57 4.18
N PHE A 414 -11.76 7.84 4.62
CA PHE A 414 -10.48 8.57 4.60
C PHE A 414 -9.81 8.66 3.22
N ILE A 415 -10.62 8.77 2.16
CA ILE A 415 -10.18 8.95 0.78
C ILE A 415 -10.67 10.29 0.23
N GLU A 416 -9.79 11.10 -0.37
CA GLU A 416 -10.18 12.32 -1.06
C GLU A 416 -10.89 11.95 -2.38
N ALA A 417 -12.16 12.37 -2.50
CA ALA A 417 -13.01 11.98 -3.61
C ALA A 417 -12.49 12.54 -4.95
N GLU A 418 -12.00 13.77 -4.92
CA GLU A 418 -11.44 14.53 -6.03
C GLU A 418 -10.24 13.81 -6.65
N SER A 419 -9.36 13.26 -5.82
CA SER A 419 -8.14 12.60 -6.24
C SER A 419 -8.42 11.34 -7.08
N ILE A 420 -9.50 10.60 -6.78
CA ILE A 420 -9.90 9.39 -7.51
C ILE A 420 -10.94 9.64 -8.61
N LEU A 421 -11.82 10.65 -8.47
CA LEU A 421 -12.86 11.00 -9.44
C LEU A 421 -12.37 12.01 -10.50
N GLY A 422 -11.26 12.71 -10.24
CA GLY A 422 -10.62 13.67 -11.14
C GLY A 422 -11.19 15.09 -11.11
N VAL A 423 -12.35 15.29 -10.48
CA VAL A 423 -13.02 16.59 -10.29
C VAL A 423 -13.79 16.58 -8.96
N ASP A 424 -14.19 17.76 -8.49
CA ASP A 424 -15.08 17.88 -7.32
C ASP A 424 -16.38 17.10 -7.58
N PRO A 425 -16.84 16.26 -6.63
CA PRO A 425 -18.14 15.59 -6.71
C PRO A 425 -19.28 16.51 -7.14
N ILE A 426 -19.23 17.80 -6.81
CA ILE A 426 -20.23 18.81 -7.19
C ILE A 426 -20.29 19.06 -8.70
N ASP A 427 -19.17 18.90 -9.40
CA ASP A 427 -19.04 19.12 -10.84
C ASP A 427 -19.33 17.85 -11.67
N LEU A 428 -19.66 16.74 -11.01
CA LEU A 428 -20.01 15.49 -11.68
C LEU A 428 -21.39 15.57 -12.35
N GLY A 429 -21.50 14.88 -13.47
CA GLY A 429 -22.75 14.60 -14.14
C GLY A 429 -23.53 13.45 -13.49
N PRO A 430 -24.41 12.77 -14.25
CA PRO A 430 -25.12 11.59 -13.76
C PRO A 430 -24.12 10.57 -13.21
N THR A 431 -24.33 10.19 -11.95
CA THR A 431 -23.48 9.26 -11.21
C THR A 431 -24.30 8.05 -10.78
N GLU A 432 -23.78 6.86 -11.07
CA GLU A 432 -24.32 5.58 -10.66
C GLU A 432 -23.36 4.96 -9.64
N VAL A 433 -23.88 4.54 -8.49
CA VAL A 433 -23.11 3.90 -7.44
C VAL A 433 -23.67 2.50 -7.22
N ASN A 434 -22.82 1.50 -7.32
CA ASN A 434 -23.13 0.11 -7.04
C ASN A 434 -22.22 -0.41 -5.92
N ILE A 435 -22.80 -1.17 -5.00
CA ILE A 435 -22.09 -1.74 -3.86
C ILE A 435 -22.28 -3.25 -3.92
N ASP A 436 -21.19 -3.98 -4.05
CA ASP A 436 -21.16 -5.43 -4.02
C ASP A 436 -20.56 -5.90 -2.69
N MET A 437 -21.34 -6.68 -1.94
CA MET A 437 -20.94 -7.25 -0.65
C MET A 437 -20.07 -8.51 -0.80
N GLY A 438 -19.75 -8.92 -2.03
CA GLY A 438 -18.90 -10.07 -2.29
C GLY A 438 -19.57 -11.40 -1.96
N GLY A 439 -18.82 -12.31 -1.33
CA GLY A 439 -19.25 -13.69 -1.07
C GLY A 439 -20.28 -13.84 0.05
N THR A 440 -20.36 -12.88 0.96
CA THR A 440 -21.21 -12.94 2.16
C THR A 440 -21.97 -11.63 2.35
N ARG A 441 -23.18 -11.70 2.92
CA ARG A 441 -23.96 -10.52 3.34
C ARG A 441 -24.06 -10.37 4.86
N GLY A 442 -23.76 -11.43 5.59
CA GLY A 442 -23.61 -11.35 7.05
C GLY A 442 -22.36 -10.55 7.44
N PHE A 443 -22.23 -10.33 8.73
CA PHE A 443 -21.04 -9.75 9.32
C PHE A 443 -19.79 -10.64 9.06
N SER A 444 -18.76 -10.07 8.44
CA SER A 444 -17.52 -10.75 8.04
C SER A 444 -16.44 -9.72 7.68
N SER A 445 -15.19 -10.18 7.58
CA SER A 445 -14.07 -9.40 7.03
C SER A 445 -13.90 -9.56 5.52
N ASP A 446 -14.81 -10.26 4.84
CA ASP A 446 -14.72 -10.53 3.40
C ASP A 446 -14.73 -9.22 2.58
N SER A 447 -14.14 -9.27 1.39
CA SER A 447 -14.00 -8.11 0.52
C SER A 447 -15.36 -7.52 0.11
N ILE A 448 -15.39 -6.19 0.04
CA ILE A 448 -16.50 -5.37 -0.45
C ILE A 448 -15.97 -4.55 -1.61
N SER A 449 -16.82 -4.34 -2.63
CA SER A 449 -16.49 -3.53 -3.79
C SER A 449 -17.52 -2.41 -3.97
N ILE A 450 -17.04 -1.16 -4.05
CA ILE A 450 -17.86 0.02 -4.37
C ILE A 450 -17.46 0.48 -5.76
N SER A 451 -18.40 0.46 -6.70
CA SER A 451 -18.21 0.96 -8.07
C SER A 451 -18.98 2.25 -8.29
N ILE A 452 -18.27 3.29 -8.70
CA ILE A 452 -18.79 4.64 -8.98
C ILE A 452 -18.57 4.91 -10.46
N SER A 453 -19.65 4.93 -11.23
CA SER A 453 -19.64 5.27 -12.65
C SER A 453 -20.17 6.68 -12.83
N THR A 454 -19.36 7.56 -13.39
CA THR A 454 -19.70 8.98 -13.56
C THR A 454 -19.16 9.55 -14.86
N SER A 455 -19.61 10.75 -15.20
CA SER A 455 -19.12 11.50 -16.35
C SER A 455 -19.12 12.99 -16.05
N TYR A 456 -18.16 13.72 -16.60
CA TYR A 456 -18.09 15.17 -16.45
C TYR A 456 -17.61 15.84 -17.74
N LEU A 457 -18.02 17.10 -17.91
CA LEU A 457 -17.67 17.90 -19.07
C LEU A 457 -16.33 18.60 -18.86
N VAL A 458 -15.55 18.71 -19.94
CA VAL A 458 -14.21 19.27 -19.92
C VAL A 458 -14.11 20.39 -20.95
N SER A 459 -13.48 21.51 -20.58
CA SER A 459 -13.19 22.57 -21.54
C SER A 459 -11.92 22.26 -22.34
N GLU A 460 -11.92 22.57 -23.64
CA GLU A 460 -10.77 22.31 -24.52
C GLU A 460 -9.47 22.94 -23.98
N GLY A 461 -8.39 22.15 -23.97
CA GLY A 461 -7.06 22.61 -23.57
C GLY A 461 -6.84 22.77 -22.06
N GLN A 462 -7.80 22.38 -21.23
CA GLN A 462 -7.59 22.32 -19.78
C GLN A 462 -6.81 21.06 -19.39
N ARG A 463 -5.98 21.19 -18.36
CA ARG A 463 -5.36 20.05 -17.69
C ARG A 463 -6.43 19.27 -16.95
N GLN A 464 -6.33 17.95 -16.98
CA GLN A 464 -7.27 17.03 -16.37
C GLN A 464 -6.53 16.10 -15.42
N LEU A 465 -7.08 15.94 -14.22
CA LEU A 465 -6.54 15.05 -13.21
C LEU A 465 -6.92 13.60 -13.54
N LEU A 466 -5.91 12.76 -13.74
CA LEU A 466 -6.11 11.33 -13.91
C LEU A 466 -6.09 10.62 -12.56
N VAL A 467 -5.11 10.89 -11.71
CA VAL A 467 -5.12 10.47 -10.31
C VAL A 467 -4.06 11.27 -9.57
N GLU A 468 -4.28 11.57 -8.30
CA GLU A 468 -3.24 12.05 -7.39
C GLU A 468 -3.37 11.30 -6.06
N ASP A 469 -2.45 11.57 -5.14
CA ASP A 469 -2.54 11.06 -3.79
C ASP A 469 -3.93 11.32 -3.21
N PHE A 470 -4.54 10.24 -2.73
CA PHE A 470 -5.95 10.16 -2.39
C PHE A 470 -6.17 9.72 -0.95
N VAL A 471 -5.15 9.25 -0.25
CA VAL A 471 -5.28 8.89 1.17
C VAL A 471 -5.15 10.17 1.97
N ARG A 472 -6.08 10.39 2.90
CA ARG A 472 -6.01 11.58 3.74
C ARG A 472 -5.01 11.35 4.87
N PRO A 473 -4.09 12.30 5.15
CA PRO A 473 -3.18 12.19 6.27
C PRO A 473 -3.98 12.11 7.57
N SER A 474 -3.59 11.16 8.41
CA SER A 474 -4.35 10.69 9.57
C SER A 474 -3.37 10.27 10.66
N LEU A 475 -3.73 10.51 11.93
CA LEU A 475 -2.97 9.97 13.08
C LEU A 475 -3.22 8.47 13.29
N GLU A 476 -4.29 7.96 12.67
CA GLU A 476 -4.72 6.57 12.71
C GLU A 476 -4.47 5.90 11.36
N GLU A 477 -3.98 4.66 11.37
CA GLU A 477 -3.73 3.90 10.16
C GLU A 477 -5.01 3.15 9.71
N TYR A 478 -5.71 3.74 8.75
CA TYR A 478 -6.93 3.17 8.16
C TYR A 478 -6.65 2.11 7.09
N TRP A 479 -5.50 2.21 6.41
CA TRP A 479 -5.13 1.39 5.27
C TRP A 479 -3.70 0.88 5.46
N THR A 480 -3.53 -0.44 5.52
CA THR A 480 -2.22 -1.09 5.72
C THR A 480 -1.46 -1.30 4.42
N ALA A 481 -2.19 -1.56 3.33
CA ALA A 481 -1.61 -1.71 2.01
C ALA A 481 -2.56 -1.15 0.95
N ILE A 482 -2.00 -0.47 -0.05
CA ILE A 482 -2.79 0.19 -1.09
C ILE A 482 -2.27 -0.18 -2.47
N GLY A 483 -3.12 -0.83 -3.27
CA GLY A 483 -2.88 -1.10 -4.67
C GLY A 483 -3.63 -0.12 -5.57
N ILE A 484 -3.00 0.33 -6.65
CA ILE A 484 -3.62 1.20 -7.65
C ILE A 484 -3.47 0.64 -9.07
N SER A 485 -4.59 0.60 -9.80
CA SER A 485 -4.61 0.28 -11.23
C SER A 485 -5.42 1.32 -11.97
N VAL A 486 -4.75 2.19 -12.72
CA VAL A 486 -5.40 3.24 -13.52
C VAL A 486 -5.24 2.93 -15.01
N GLU A 487 -6.33 3.02 -15.76
CA GLU A 487 -6.35 2.92 -17.21
C GLU A 487 -7.13 4.11 -17.80
N LEU A 488 -6.47 4.93 -18.63
CA LEU A 488 -7.11 5.98 -19.43
C LEU A 488 -7.10 5.58 -20.91
N LYS A 489 -8.28 5.52 -21.52
CA LYS A 489 -8.50 5.22 -22.94
C LYS A 489 -8.87 6.48 -23.70
N GLY A 490 -8.09 6.82 -24.72
CA GLY A 490 -8.40 7.87 -25.68
C GLY A 490 -9.29 7.39 -26.82
N SER A 491 -10.23 8.24 -27.24
CA SER A 491 -11.01 8.03 -28.46
C SER A 491 -10.14 8.09 -29.72
N MET A 492 -10.56 7.43 -30.81
CA MET A 492 -9.78 7.34 -32.06
C MET A 492 -9.51 8.71 -32.71
N LEU A 493 -10.46 9.63 -32.54
CA LEU A 493 -10.50 10.94 -33.21
C LEU A 493 -10.05 12.08 -32.29
N GLN A 494 -9.83 11.79 -31.01
CA GLN A 494 -9.40 12.76 -30.03
C GLN A 494 -7.99 12.43 -29.55
N ASP A 495 -7.27 13.45 -29.15
CA ASP A 495 -5.93 13.33 -28.60
C ASP A 495 -6.03 13.38 -27.07
N VAL A 496 -5.38 12.45 -26.39
CA VAL A 496 -5.20 12.53 -24.92
C VAL A 496 -4.16 13.59 -24.56
N GLY A 497 -3.24 13.87 -25.49
CA GLY A 497 -2.29 14.96 -25.39
C GLY A 497 -1.04 14.64 -24.57
N VAL A 498 -0.59 15.63 -23.80
CA VAL A 498 0.63 15.50 -22.98
C VAL A 498 0.25 14.97 -21.60
N VAL A 499 0.94 13.93 -21.16
CA VAL A 499 0.82 13.36 -19.81
C VAL A 499 1.96 13.92 -18.96
N SER A 500 1.63 14.37 -17.76
CA SER A 500 2.57 14.77 -16.72
C SER A 500 2.43 13.78 -15.57
N SER A 501 3.53 13.22 -15.08
CA SER A 501 3.55 12.39 -13.88
C SER A 501 4.60 12.88 -12.90
N GLU A 502 4.24 12.85 -11.63
CA GLU A 502 5.08 13.15 -10.47
C GLU A 502 4.90 11.96 -9.49
N GLY A 503 5.99 11.51 -8.86
CA GLY A 503 5.98 10.39 -7.91
C GLY A 503 5.88 8.99 -8.55
N ILE A 504 5.07 8.81 -9.60
CA ILE A 504 4.72 7.49 -10.15
C ILE A 504 5.08 7.30 -11.63
N GLU A 505 5.46 6.06 -11.99
CA GLU A 505 5.72 5.68 -13.38
C GLU A 505 4.40 5.36 -14.13
N TYR A 506 4.36 5.71 -15.42
CA TYR A 506 3.22 5.38 -16.28
C TYR A 506 3.67 4.75 -17.59
N SER A 507 2.86 3.84 -18.11
CA SER A 507 3.03 3.27 -19.44
C SER A 507 2.04 3.91 -20.40
N HIS A 508 2.56 4.54 -21.46
CA HIS A 508 1.75 5.14 -22.53
C HIS A 508 1.94 4.37 -23.82
N ARG A 509 0.83 3.94 -24.42
CA ARG A 509 0.82 3.19 -25.68
C ARG A 509 -0.19 3.77 -26.66
N ARG A 510 0.24 3.96 -27.90
CA ARG A 510 -0.67 4.28 -29.02
C ARG A 510 -0.65 3.16 -30.06
N TRP A 511 -1.82 2.59 -30.27
CA TRP A 511 -2.15 1.77 -31.43
C TRP A 511 -2.71 2.65 -32.55
N ILE A 512 -3.06 2.07 -33.71
CA ILE A 512 -3.65 2.83 -34.83
C ILE A 512 -5.08 3.29 -34.49
N VAL A 513 -5.73 2.59 -33.57
CA VAL A 513 -7.17 2.73 -33.28
C VAL A 513 -7.43 3.15 -31.84
N GLN A 514 -6.45 3.03 -30.95
CA GLN A 514 -6.63 3.25 -29.52
C GLN A 514 -5.37 3.84 -28.91
N GLU A 515 -5.53 4.80 -28.02
CA GLU A 515 -4.49 5.32 -27.13
C GLU A 515 -4.83 4.90 -25.71
N THR A 516 -3.85 4.36 -24.99
CA THR A 516 -4.02 3.90 -23.62
C THR A 516 -2.87 4.38 -22.75
N ILE A 517 -3.20 4.93 -21.60
CA ILE A 517 -2.26 5.18 -20.50
C ILE A 517 -2.62 4.23 -19.38
N SER A 518 -1.63 3.55 -18.83
CA SER A 518 -1.81 2.57 -17.78
C SER A 518 -0.80 2.81 -16.65
N ILE A 519 -1.29 2.81 -15.42
CA ILE A 519 -0.51 2.83 -14.18
C ILE A 519 -0.93 1.58 -13.41
N ASN A 520 0.02 0.81 -12.90
CA ASN A 520 -0.28 -0.39 -12.15
C ASN A 520 0.80 -0.60 -11.10
N GLU A 521 0.49 -0.25 -9.86
CA GLU A 521 1.33 -0.47 -8.69
C GLU A 521 0.57 -1.36 -7.71
N GLY A 522 1.20 -2.47 -7.32
CA GLY A 522 0.58 -3.44 -6.42
C GLY A 522 0.55 -2.99 -4.96
N GLU A 523 1.49 -2.13 -4.59
CA GLU A 523 1.68 -1.60 -3.25
C GLU A 523 2.29 -0.21 -3.40
N LEU A 524 1.51 0.81 -3.07
CA LEU A 524 1.94 2.21 -3.02
C LEU A 524 2.65 2.47 -1.69
N ASP A 525 3.72 3.24 -1.77
CA ASP A 525 4.32 3.88 -0.61
C ASP A 525 3.35 4.96 -0.11
N LEU A 526 2.93 4.88 1.17
CA LEU A 526 1.95 5.78 1.77
C LEU A 526 2.48 7.21 1.93
N ASP A 527 3.81 7.38 1.93
CA ASP A 527 4.47 8.68 2.11
C ASP A 527 4.79 9.36 0.77
N LEU A 528 4.55 8.66 -0.33
CA LEU A 528 4.83 9.15 -1.67
C LEU A 528 3.69 10.05 -2.17
N ASP A 529 3.95 11.36 -2.24
CA ASP A 529 3.10 12.28 -3.00
C ASP A 529 3.26 12.00 -4.52
N PHE A 530 2.15 11.66 -5.17
CA PHE A 530 2.11 11.39 -6.61
C PHE A 530 0.95 12.11 -7.28
N ARG A 531 1.17 12.48 -8.55
CA ARG A 531 0.15 13.17 -9.35
C ARG A 531 0.33 12.85 -10.81
N VAL A 532 -0.75 12.44 -11.46
CA VAL A 532 -0.81 12.19 -12.89
C VAL A 532 -1.92 13.01 -13.53
N GLU A 533 -1.53 13.83 -14.50
CA GLU A 533 -2.42 14.67 -15.27
C GLU A 533 -2.24 14.43 -16.76
N PHE A 534 -3.30 14.67 -17.52
CA PHE A 534 -3.23 14.74 -18.98
C PHE A 534 -3.78 16.07 -19.48
N THR A 535 -3.21 16.57 -20.56
CA THR A 535 -3.61 17.84 -21.19
C THR A 535 -3.92 17.60 -22.66
N PRO A 536 -5.21 17.40 -23.01
CA PRO A 536 -5.65 17.25 -24.39
C PRO A 536 -5.30 18.49 -25.21
N THR A 537 -4.77 18.29 -26.43
CA THR A 537 -4.40 19.43 -27.29
C THR A 537 -5.59 20.03 -28.05
N GLY A 538 -6.71 19.32 -28.15
CA GLY A 538 -7.88 19.68 -28.95
C GLY A 538 -7.63 19.69 -30.47
N ASN A 539 -6.44 19.30 -30.93
CA ASN A 539 -6.10 19.32 -32.34
C ASN A 539 -6.36 17.94 -32.99
N PRO A 540 -7.31 17.82 -33.93
CA PRO A 540 -7.63 16.53 -34.55
C PRO A 540 -6.46 15.94 -35.33
N MET A 541 -5.48 16.75 -35.77
CA MET A 541 -4.27 16.24 -36.45
C MET A 541 -3.37 15.40 -35.53
N PHE A 542 -3.50 15.59 -34.21
CA PHE A 542 -2.76 14.83 -33.20
C PHE A 542 -3.55 13.64 -32.66
N SER A 543 -4.80 13.45 -33.12
CA SER A 543 -5.54 12.23 -32.80
C SER A 543 -4.85 10.99 -33.36
N VAL A 544 -5.11 9.85 -32.72
CA VAL A 544 -4.56 8.54 -33.07
C VAL A 544 -4.83 8.18 -34.53
N LEU A 545 -6.08 8.30 -34.99
CA LEU A 545 -6.47 7.89 -36.34
C LEU A 545 -5.97 8.86 -37.41
N VAL A 546 -6.16 10.16 -37.22
CA VAL A 546 -5.78 11.17 -38.23
C VAL A 546 -4.25 11.28 -38.29
N GLY A 547 -3.59 11.29 -37.14
CA GLY A 547 -2.15 11.36 -37.03
C GLY A 547 -1.45 10.15 -37.65
N SER A 548 -1.92 8.92 -37.36
CA SER A 548 -1.40 7.72 -38.02
C SER A 548 -1.68 7.72 -39.53
N GLY A 549 -2.84 8.22 -39.96
CA GLY A 549 -3.17 8.42 -41.37
C GLY A 549 -2.19 9.36 -42.08
N ILE A 550 -1.86 10.50 -41.48
CA ILE A 550 -0.88 11.45 -42.00
C ILE A 550 0.52 10.82 -42.06
N MET A 551 0.93 10.09 -41.02
CA MET A 551 2.19 9.36 -41.00
C MET A 551 2.29 8.40 -42.20
N VAL A 552 1.27 7.59 -42.44
CA VAL A 552 1.24 6.63 -43.55
C VAL A 552 1.26 7.35 -44.91
N LEU A 553 0.47 8.41 -45.07
CA LEU A 553 0.45 9.20 -46.31
C LEU A 553 1.80 9.85 -46.61
N ALA A 554 2.44 10.42 -45.59
CA ALA A 554 3.74 11.08 -45.72
C ALA A 554 4.87 10.07 -46.02
N LEU A 555 4.85 8.88 -45.41
CA LEU A 555 5.77 7.78 -45.79
C LEU A 555 5.53 7.30 -47.22
N CYS A 556 4.26 7.16 -47.65
CA CYS A 556 3.93 6.82 -49.04
C CYS A 556 4.44 7.89 -50.01
N ALA A 557 4.31 9.17 -49.66
CA ALA A 557 4.83 10.28 -50.45
C ALA A 557 6.37 10.25 -50.52
N ALA A 558 7.06 9.96 -49.41
CA ALA A 558 8.52 9.80 -49.38
C ALA A 558 8.99 8.66 -50.29
N ILE A 559 8.31 7.50 -50.26
CA ILE A 559 8.57 6.37 -51.16
C ILE A 559 8.32 6.78 -52.61
N GLY A 560 7.18 7.42 -52.91
CA GLY A 560 6.83 7.87 -54.25
C GLY A 560 7.86 8.85 -54.84
N MET A 561 8.29 9.84 -54.05
CA MET A 561 9.35 10.77 -54.44
C MET A 561 10.68 10.05 -54.61
N GLY A 562 11.04 9.16 -53.70
CA GLY A 562 12.28 8.38 -53.76
C GLY A 562 12.34 7.53 -55.02
N LEU A 563 11.26 6.81 -55.34
CA LEU A 563 11.15 6.00 -56.57
C LEU A 563 11.19 6.86 -57.83
N ASN A 564 10.56 8.04 -57.82
CA ASN A 564 10.56 8.95 -58.97
C ASN A 564 11.96 9.57 -59.20
N ALA A 565 12.61 10.05 -58.15
CA ALA A 565 13.94 10.65 -58.22
C ALA A 565 15.04 9.63 -58.58
N THR A 566 14.88 8.37 -58.13
CA THR A 566 15.81 7.27 -58.45
C THR A 566 15.44 6.49 -59.71
N ARG A 567 14.54 6.98 -60.58
CA ARG A 567 14.16 6.28 -61.84
C ARG A 567 15.35 5.85 -62.71
N ARG A 568 16.48 6.56 -62.63
CA ARG A 568 17.72 6.29 -63.39
C ARG A 568 18.93 5.94 -62.49
N ARG A 569 18.70 5.69 -61.19
CA ARG A 569 19.74 5.49 -60.14
C ARG A 569 19.37 4.31 -59.23
N SER A 570 20.30 3.86 -58.40
CA SER A 570 20.02 2.79 -57.43
C SER A 570 18.96 3.23 -56.42
N ARG A 571 17.98 2.37 -56.15
CA ARG A 571 16.89 2.63 -55.21
C ARG A 571 17.23 2.26 -53.78
N PHE A 572 18.30 1.46 -53.60
CA PHE A 572 18.64 0.86 -52.32
C PHE A 572 18.86 1.89 -51.20
N PRO A 573 19.70 2.94 -51.37
CA PRO A 573 19.97 3.89 -50.29
C PRO A 573 18.73 4.66 -49.83
N THR A 574 17.92 5.13 -50.78
CA THR A 574 16.70 5.90 -50.48
C THR A 574 15.61 5.05 -49.83
N MET A 575 15.51 3.77 -50.18
CA MET A 575 14.51 2.87 -49.58
C MET A 575 14.90 2.48 -48.16
N VAL A 576 16.19 2.25 -47.89
CA VAL A 576 16.69 1.97 -46.54
C VAL A 576 16.48 3.15 -45.60
N THR A 577 16.69 4.39 -46.07
CA THR A 577 16.47 5.58 -45.24
C THR A 577 15.00 5.78 -44.88
N VAL A 578 14.09 5.57 -45.84
CA VAL A 578 12.65 5.66 -45.56
C VAL A 578 12.19 4.52 -44.65
N ALA A 579 12.73 3.30 -44.83
CA ALA A 579 12.40 2.17 -43.96
C ALA A 579 12.87 2.38 -42.52
N THR A 580 14.11 2.85 -42.33
CA THR A 580 14.67 3.13 -40.99
C THR A 580 13.92 4.26 -40.30
N MET A 581 13.62 5.36 -40.99
CA MET A 581 12.81 6.43 -40.42
C MET A 581 11.36 6.02 -40.17
N GLY A 582 10.77 5.19 -41.04
CA GLY A 582 9.44 4.65 -40.82
C GLY A 582 9.36 3.76 -39.58
N LEU A 583 10.34 2.87 -39.39
CA LEU A 583 10.45 2.04 -38.18
C LEU A 583 10.65 2.87 -36.92
N MET A 584 11.52 3.89 -36.98
CA MET A 584 11.75 4.79 -35.84
C MET A 584 10.49 5.62 -35.51
N SER A 585 9.81 6.15 -36.53
CA SER A 585 8.55 6.88 -36.37
C SER A 585 7.48 5.99 -35.77
N PHE A 586 7.39 4.73 -36.21
CA PHE A 586 6.45 3.76 -35.67
C PHE A 586 6.76 3.43 -34.22
N ALA A 587 8.04 3.24 -33.86
CA ALA A 587 8.45 2.98 -32.48
C ALA A 587 8.10 4.15 -31.55
N ILE A 588 8.41 5.38 -31.98
CA ILE A 588 8.09 6.60 -31.22
C ILE A 588 6.57 6.76 -31.07
N TYR A 589 5.82 6.52 -32.15
CA TYR A 589 4.35 6.54 -32.13
C TYR A 589 3.81 5.50 -31.15
N PHE A 590 4.30 4.27 -31.23
CA PHE A 590 3.87 3.17 -30.37
C PHE A 590 4.09 3.44 -28.88
N LEU A 591 5.22 4.07 -28.54
CA LEU A 591 5.57 4.49 -27.17
C LEU A 591 4.81 5.73 -26.67
N GLY A 592 3.82 6.24 -27.42
CA GLY A 592 2.98 7.35 -26.97
C GLY A 592 3.65 8.74 -26.95
N LEU A 593 4.88 8.87 -27.46
CA LEU A 593 5.60 10.16 -27.47
C LEU A 593 4.83 11.26 -28.24
N PRO A 594 4.99 12.56 -27.88
CA PRO A 594 4.19 13.65 -28.43
C PRO A 594 4.08 13.63 -29.97
N MET A 595 2.87 13.77 -30.50
CA MET A 595 2.60 13.64 -31.95
C MET A 595 3.37 14.63 -32.82
N GLN A 596 3.77 15.77 -32.27
CA GLN A 596 4.63 16.74 -32.94
C GLN A 596 5.99 16.12 -33.32
N MET A 597 6.55 15.26 -32.46
CA MET A 597 7.80 14.55 -32.73
C MET A 597 7.64 13.51 -33.83
N VAL A 598 6.55 12.72 -33.78
CA VAL A 598 6.24 11.70 -34.79
C VAL A 598 6.09 12.35 -36.17
N LEU A 599 5.22 13.35 -36.29
CA LEU A 599 4.97 14.04 -37.56
C LEU A 599 6.23 14.77 -38.06
N GLY A 600 7.01 15.37 -37.16
CA GLY A 600 8.29 15.99 -37.48
C GLY A 600 9.28 15.01 -38.11
N LEU A 601 9.43 13.81 -37.54
CA LEU A 601 10.34 12.78 -38.05
C LEU A 601 9.90 12.25 -39.42
N VAL A 602 8.60 12.07 -39.62
CA VAL A 602 8.06 11.63 -40.92
C VAL A 602 8.24 12.71 -42.00
N LEU A 603 7.97 13.97 -41.68
CA LEU A 603 8.21 15.08 -42.61
C LEU A 603 9.70 15.20 -42.97
N PHE A 604 10.59 14.98 -42.00
CA PHE A 604 12.03 14.98 -42.23
C PHE A 604 12.48 13.86 -43.18
N SER A 605 11.81 12.70 -43.14
CA SER A 605 12.08 11.61 -44.09
C SER A 605 11.84 12.02 -45.55
N ILE A 606 10.80 12.83 -45.84
CA ILE A 606 10.52 13.36 -47.18
C ILE A 606 11.66 14.28 -47.64
N LEU A 607 12.17 15.13 -46.74
CA LEU A 607 13.25 16.06 -47.04
C LEU A 607 14.57 15.33 -47.32
N LEU A 608 14.92 14.30 -46.53
CA LEU A 608 16.16 13.55 -46.68
C LEU A 608 16.22 12.69 -47.95
N VAL A 609 15.06 12.25 -48.47
CA VAL A 609 15.02 11.49 -49.73
C VAL A 609 15.63 12.28 -50.88
N PHE A 610 15.49 13.60 -50.91
CA PHE A 610 16.01 14.44 -51.99
C PHE A 610 17.54 14.40 -52.14
N PRO A 611 18.37 14.80 -51.14
CA PRO A 611 19.82 14.76 -51.26
C PRO A 611 20.36 13.34 -51.43
N ILE A 612 19.77 12.34 -50.77
CA ILE A 612 20.20 10.93 -50.85
C ILE A 612 19.94 10.36 -52.25
N SER A 613 18.80 10.70 -52.85
CA SER A 613 18.51 10.31 -54.24
C SER A 613 19.51 10.92 -55.24
N LEU A 614 20.04 12.10 -54.93
CA LEU A 614 20.98 12.85 -55.77
C LEU A 614 22.43 12.35 -55.64
N LEU A 615 22.78 11.73 -54.51
CA LEU A 615 24.06 11.06 -54.27
C LEU A 615 24.04 9.57 -54.68
N SER A 616 22.86 8.98 -54.89
CA SER A 616 22.73 7.57 -55.26
C SER A 616 23.43 7.23 -56.59
N PRO A 617 24.19 6.11 -56.66
CA PRO A 617 24.92 5.70 -57.86
C PRO A 617 23.97 5.49 -59.04
N LYS A 618 24.39 5.91 -60.24
CA LYS A 618 23.65 5.64 -61.48
C LYS A 618 23.63 4.12 -61.70
N ILE A 619 22.46 3.59 -62.05
CA ILE A 619 22.40 2.20 -62.53
C ILE A 619 23.06 2.22 -63.90
N GLU A 620 24.28 1.71 -64.01
CA GLU A 620 24.78 1.27 -65.29
C GLU A 620 23.85 0.16 -65.74
N ARG A 621 22.98 0.46 -66.69
CA ARG A 621 22.45 -0.58 -67.57
C ARG A 621 23.66 -1.10 -68.33
N SER A 622 24.39 -2.04 -67.71
CA SER A 622 25.00 -3.12 -68.47
C SER A 622 23.88 -3.62 -69.35
N GLU A 623 23.94 -3.29 -70.64
CA GLU A 623 23.17 -4.03 -71.62
C GLU A 623 23.40 -5.50 -71.28
N ALA A 624 22.37 -6.16 -70.78
CA ALA A 624 22.24 -7.60 -70.95
C ALA A 624 22.00 -7.86 -72.44
N ASN A 625 22.92 -7.41 -73.29
CA ASN A 625 23.24 -8.09 -74.50
C ASN A 625 23.95 -9.34 -73.99
N GLY A 626 23.19 -10.43 -73.86
CA GLY A 626 23.76 -11.76 -73.96
C GLY A 626 24.39 -11.90 -75.35
N LYS A 627 25.50 -11.20 -75.61
CA LYS A 627 26.48 -11.67 -76.57
C LYS A 627 27.21 -12.77 -75.84
N GLY A 628 26.75 -14.00 -76.06
CA GLY A 628 27.55 -15.16 -75.74
C GLY A 628 28.96 -14.92 -76.25
N GLY A 629 29.94 -15.11 -75.37
CA GLY A 629 31.34 -15.16 -75.77
C GLY A 629 31.45 -16.05 -77.01
N GLY A 630 32.11 -15.55 -78.05
CA GLY A 630 32.18 -16.25 -79.34
C GLY A 630 32.61 -17.69 -79.11
N ARG A 631 31.85 -18.65 -79.63
CA ARG A 631 32.19 -20.07 -79.51
C ARG A 631 33.17 -20.45 -80.61
N VAL A 632 34.31 -21.02 -80.23
CA VAL A 632 35.29 -21.55 -81.17
C VAL A 632 35.33 -23.07 -81.00
N ASN A 633 35.19 -23.80 -82.11
CA ASN A 633 35.32 -25.25 -82.09
C ASN A 633 36.79 -25.63 -82.07
N CYS A 634 37.16 -26.55 -81.18
CA CYS A 634 38.50 -27.09 -81.10
C CYS A 634 38.86 -27.82 -82.42
N PRO A 635 39.96 -27.46 -83.11
CA PRO A 635 40.34 -28.13 -84.35
C PRO A 635 40.77 -29.59 -84.16
N SER A 636 41.11 -30.02 -82.94
CA SER A 636 41.55 -31.39 -82.64
C SER A 636 40.42 -32.35 -82.29
N CYS A 637 39.34 -31.89 -81.65
CA CYS A 637 38.23 -32.76 -81.21
C CYS A 637 36.82 -32.25 -81.59
N GLY A 638 36.72 -31.05 -82.16
CA GLY A 638 35.45 -30.48 -82.64
C GLY A 638 34.55 -29.87 -81.57
N SER A 639 34.88 -29.97 -80.27
CA SER A 639 34.04 -29.42 -79.21
C SER A 639 34.07 -27.91 -79.11
N SER A 640 32.92 -27.35 -78.75
CA SER A 640 32.66 -25.91 -78.77
C SER A 640 33.05 -25.27 -77.45
N ILE A 641 34.03 -24.36 -77.47
CA ILE A 641 34.57 -23.68 -76.29
C ILE A 641 34.10 -22.23 -76.29
N THR A 642 33.58 -21.75 -75.15
CA THR A 642 33.17 -20.35 -74.96
C THR A 642 34.38 -19.47 -74.68
N VAL A 643 34.51 -18.35 -75.39
CA VAL A 643 35.59 -17.39 -75.21
C VAL A 643 35.09 -16.19 -74.41
N ASP A 644 35.51 -16.10 -73.15
CA ASP A 644 35.02 -15.05 -72.22
C ASP A 644 35.92 -13.79 -72.16
N SER A 645 36.97 -13.71 -73.00
CA SER A 645 37.91 -12.59 -73.01
C SER A 645 38.05 -11.96 -74.40
N ASP A 646 38.06 -10.63 -74.46
CA ASP A 646 38.25 -9.82 -75.68
C ASP A 646 39.72 -9.41 -75.92
N VAL A 647 40.66 -9.82 -75.04
CA VAL A 647 42.09 -9.52 -75.18
C VAL A 647 42.77 -10.55 -76.09
N ARG A 648 43.63 -10.12 -77.01
CA ARG A 648 44.38 -10.98 -77.94
C ARG A 648 45.89 -10.69 -77.91
N PRO A 649 46.77 -11.70 -78.08
CA PRO A 649 46.47 -13.11 -78.37
C PRO A 649 46.03 -13.88 -77.12
N LEU A 650 44.94 -14.66 -77.24
CA LEU A 650 44.39 -15.47 -76.17
C LEU A 650 44.78 -16.94 -76.37
N ARG A 651 45.24 -17.61 -75.30
CA ARG A 651 45.52 -19.05 -75.31
C ARG A 651 44.52 -19.75 -74.39
N LEU A 652 43.74 -20.67 -74.95
CA LEU A 652 42.74 -21.45 -74.23
C LEU A 652 43.06 -22.94 -74.39
N THR A 653 42.97 -23.70 -73.32
CA THR A 653 43.07 -25.17 -73.37
C THR A 653 41.69 -25.77 -73.58
N CYS A 654 41.57 -26.69 -74.54
CA CYS A 654 40.34 -27.45 -74.73
C CYS A 654 40.16 -28.48 -73.61
N PHE A 655 39.02 -28.45 -72.92
CA PHE A 655 38.75 -29.33 -71.78
C PHE A 655 38.67 -30.83 -72.11
N GLU A 656 38.41 -31.19 -73.37
CA GLU A 656 38.23 -32.59 -73.78
C GLU A 656 39.50 -33.24 -74.35
N CYS A 657 40.44 -32.46 -74.89
CA CYS A 657 41.63 -33.00 -75.55
C CYS A 657 42.94 -32.30 -75.15
N ASP A 658 42.89 -31.37 -74.20
CA ASP A 658 44.01 -30.56 -73.69
C ASP A 658 44.84 -29.81 -74.76
N SER A 659 44.32 -29.70 -75.99
CA SER A 659 44.98 -28.93 -77.04
C SER A 659 44.90 -27.43 -76.73
N VAL A 660 46.04 -26.74 -76.86
CA VAL A 660 46.12 -25.28 -76.67
C VAL A 660 45.69 -24.58 -77.96
N ILE A 661 44.54 -23.92 -77.92
CA ILE A 661 44.01 -23.10 -79.01
C ILE A 661 44.52 -21.68 -78.82
N ARG A 662 45.20 -21.17 -79.83
CA ARG A 662 45.61 -19.77 -79.89
C ARG A 662 44.62 -19.01 -80.77
N ILE A 663 43.96 -18.03 -80.18
CA ILE A 663 43.07 -17.10 -80.87
C ILE A 663 43.83 -15.78 -81.00
N GLU A 664 44.13 -15.38 -82.23
CA GLU A 664 44.78 -14.09 -82.54
C GLU A 664 43.81 -12.94 -82.61
#